data_AF-A0AAD8GL59-F1
#
_entry.id   AF-A0AAD8GL59-F1
#
_cell.length_a   1.000
_cell.length_b   1.000
_cell.length_c   1.000
_cell.angle_alpha   90.00
_cell.angle_beta   90.00
_cell.angle_gamma   90.00
#
_symmetry.space_group_name_H-M   'P 1'
#
loop_
_entity.id
_entity.type
_entity.pdbx_description
1 polymer ?
#
loop_
_entity_poly.entity_id
_entity_poly.type
_entity_poly.pdbx_seq_one_letter_code
_entity_poly.pdbx_strand_id
1 'polypeptide(L)'
;MKMKMKRKVQETAVMEKEKENEEELSDLSEEEDGDEGGAGPGAQGRGAVFRGRVWGWGPEACQTDQTGAVQTPTNEELNRLQETESLFHSSLLRMQMEELLKEVTLSERRRKTIDSLVQEVTSLLASVPETTDTELSDQSWVPCGMKVPLLQVPYSVKGRFRMAPPLSVKLVGSYPLGTCSKPDVNVDLAVTMPAILHPKDHLNQRYHRKRALYLTGLAHHLSSSHAFGSLRFTYHHGNHLRPLLLLTPQGTEERSVTLRLHVCPPAGFFKPSRFHPRKNNVRTAWFLGQETPQQDISEPPTPHYNNSVLSDMLLESHKSFLSASAADFPGFREGVAVIKVWLRQRELHQGYGCFSGFLASMLVAYLLSKHKINSMMSAYQVLRNVLQFLATTDLTESGITLAKGTDSTVPALSEFHDAFQVVFVDPSGHVNLCGDMTASKYRQVQHEARLSMQVWDNPKLDGFHALLMTPKPLVRTFDHIFHLPAVVKLQAACKKMELLSELMDHAGNYVAAALPFIMSLLQRGLGDRVRLLAHSLPQSPEWTIDSEPPKHKDKGLLSFGLLLNPEFSTNTLERGPPADSAQALEFRKLWGERAELRRFQDGSICEAVVWQGGSAFQKRLIPEQIIKHLLQLHANIPESSVCYVGALLDEVIKVGREGGSTGEEASVQVIQSYDDLSRKLWNLDGLPLTVTSVQGAHPALRYTQVFPPVPMKPDYSFFRVEKSHRSLLPLEGKPCPAYVPAIKVICHMEGSGKWPQDREAIRHIKAAFHIRLGELLGQQHRLTCRPAPMHLDVYKDGLVFRVQVAYHRELQILRETVTPEGMVRYRDNEEALRLELETVHRPYLTSTLHGLQQQHSVFGATARLVKRWIGAHLLSASLSEESVDLLAASLFLQPAPHTAPR
;
A
#
# COMPACT_ATOMS: atom_id res chain seq x y z
N MET A 1 -11.61 -5.52 -42.25
CA MET A 1 -10.34 -5.02 -42.81
C MET A 1 -10.33 -3.50 -43.06
N LYS A 2 -11.22 -2.90 -43.85
CA LYS A 2 -11.18 -1.45 -44.21
C LYS A 2 -10.99 -0.45 -43.03
N MET A 3 -11.53 -0.73 -41.83
CA MET A 3 -11.30 0.11 -40.63
C MET A 3 -9.86 0.10 -40.10
N LYS A 4 -9.11 -1.01 -40.18
CA LYS A 4 -7.69 -1.05 -39.76
C LYS A 4 -6.80 -0.20 -40.69
N MET A 5 -7.18 -0.10 -41.97
CA MET A 5 -6.42 0.68 -42.96
C MET A 5 -6.60 2.19 -42.76
N LYS A 6 -7.81 2.65 -42.37
CA LYS A 6 -8.04 4.07 -42.02
C LYS A 6 -7.26 4.53 -40.78
N ARG A 7 -7.20 3.72 -39.72
CA ARG A 7 -6.39 4.04 -38.52
C ARG A 7 -4.91 4.20 -38.86
N LYS A 8 -4.33 3.27 -39.63
CA LYS A 8 -2.90 3.30 -39.97
C LYS A 8 -2.50 4.53 -40.81
N VAL A 9 -3.40 5.04 -41.65
CA VAL A 9 -3.19 6.28 -42.43
C VAL A 9 -3.30 7.54 -41.55
N GLN A 10 -4.16 7.54 -40.54
CA GLN A 10 -4.21 8.64 -39.56
C GLN A 10 -2.99 8.65 -38.63
N GLU A 11 -2.47 7.49 -38.22
CA GLU A 11 -1.25 7.40 -37.39
C GLU A 11 -0.01 7.92 -38.13
N THR A 12 0.15 7.65 -39.43
CA THR A 12 1.26 8.22 -40.22
C THR A 12 1.16 9.73 -40.40
N ALA A 13 -0.04 10.27 -40.61
CA ALA A 13 -0.24 11.72 -40.79
C ALA A 13 -0.06 12.55 -39.52
N VAL A 14 -0.06 11.91 -38.33
CA VAL A 14 0.28 12.58 -37.06
C VAL A 14 1.80 12.63 -36.88
N MET A 15 2.52 11.54 -37.15
CA MET A 15 3.99 11.52 -37.06
C MET A 15 4.69 12.45 -38.06
N GLU A 16 4.12 12.68 -39.25
CA GLU A 16 4.68 13.66 -40.21
C GLU A 16 4.55 15.10 -39.67
N LYS A 17 3.44 15.44 -39.00
CA LYS A 17 3.25 16.75 -38.36
C LYS A 17 4.07 16.97 -37.09
N GLU A 18 4.35 15.91 -36.33
CA GLU A 18 5.24 16.02 -35.17
C GLU A 18 6.68 16.30 -35.61
N LYS A 19 7.10 15.84 -36.79
CA LYS A 19 8.43 16.14 -37.36
C LYS A 19 8.56 17.55 -37.93
N GLU A 20 7.56 18.06 -38.63
CA GLU A 20 7.58 19.47 -39.12
C GLU A 20 7.69 20.46 -37.94
N ASN A 21 7.06 20.17 -36.80
CA ASN A 21 7.17 21.00 -35.59
C ASN A 21 8.52 20.87 -34.84
N GLU A 22 9.28 19.79 -35.02
CA GLU A 22 10.63 19.66 -34.43
C GLU A 22 11.69 20.42 -35.23
N GLU A 23 11.52 20.57 -36.56
CA GLU A 23 12.42 21.35 -37.41
C GLU A 23 12.22 22.88 -37.26
N GLU A 24 11.01 23.38 -36.97
CA GLU A 24 10.79 24.81 -36.67
C GLU A 24 11.35 25.26 -35.31
N LEU A 25 11.67 24.34 -34.39
CA LEU A 25 12.16 24.68 -33.04
C LEU A 25 13.69 24.77 -32.93
N SER A 26 14.45 24.38 -33.96
CA SER A 26 15.93 24.39 -33.93
C SER A 26 16.57 25.71 -34.39
N ASP A 27 15.81 26.61 -35.04
CA ASP A 27 16.35 27.82 -35.70
C ASP A 27 16.35 29.08 -34.79
N LEU A 28 16.18 28.95 -33.47
CA LEU A 28 16.03 30.08 -32.54
C LEU A 28 16.93 30.03 -31.29
N SER A 29 18.21 29.63 -31.42
CA SER A 29 19.20 29.82 -30.34
C SER A 29 20.65 29.95 -30.81
N GLU A 30 20.99 31.06 -31.47
CA GLU A 30 22.38 31.55 -31.61
C GLU A 30 22.42 33.07 -31.40
N GLU A 31 22.77 33.54 -30.20
CA GLU A 31 23.52 34.78 -30.00
C GLU A 31 24.55 34.57 -28.86
N GLU A 32 25.72 35.16 -29.03
CA GLU A 32 26.94 34.86 -28.27
C GLU A 32 27.05 35.69 -26.98
N ASP A 33 27.85 35.23 -26.01
CA ASP A 33 28.34 36.07 -24.91
C ASP A 33 29.84 35.85 -24.71
N GLY A 34 30.62 36.94 -24.75
CA GLY A 34 32.08 36.91 -24.86
C GLY A 34 32.83 37.64 -23.73
N ASP A 35 33.50 36.83 -22.92
CA ASP A 35 34.87 37.03 -22.38
C ASP A 35 35.20 37.97 -21.19
N GLU A 36 36.32 37.60 -20.54
CA GLU A 36 37.24 38.30 -19.61
C GLU A 36 36.76 39.01 -18.31
N GLY A 37 36.94 38.31 -17.17
CA GLY A 37 38.11 38.53 -16.29
C GLY A 37 38.20 39.71 -15.28
N GLY A 38 38.44 39.41 -14.00
CA GLY A 38 39.38 40.20 -13.15
C GLY A 38 38.97 40.65 -11.73
N ALA A 39 39.65 40.07 -10.72
CA ALA A 39 40.04 40.64 -9.40
C ALA A 39 39.01 41.22 -8.38
N GLY A 40 39.21 40.88 -7.09
CA GLY A 40 38.66 41.60 -5.91
C GLY A 40 39.67 42.61 -5.32
N PRO A 41 39.66 42.99 -4.01
CA PRO A 41 38.78 42.57 -2.89
C PRO A 41 38.22 43.75 -2.02
N GLY A 42 37.46 43.51 -0.93
CA GLY A 42 37.12 44.62 0.01
C GLY A 42 36.17 44.35 1.21
N ALA A 43 36.73 43.89 2.33
CA ALA A 43 36.36 44.10 3.75
C ALA A 43 34.94 44.51 4.27
N GLN A 44 34.46 43.70 5.24
CA GLN A 44 33.88 44.05 6.56
C GLN A 44 32.58 44.88 6.73
N GLY A 45 31.66 44.34 7.55
CA GLY A 45 30.62 45.10 8.24
C GLY A 45 29.86 44.27 9.29
N ARG A 46 30.08 44.52 10.59
CA ARG A 46 29.28 43.94 11.70
C ARG A 46 28.59 45.06 12.49
N GLY A 47 27.27 44.96 12.60
CA GLY A 47 26.49 45.36 13.78
C GLY A 47 26.16 46.85 13.97
N ALA A 48 24.88 47.15 14.12
CA ALA A 48 24.32 47.66 15.39
C ALA A 48 22.77 47.62 15.37
N VAL A 49 22.17 47.46 16.55
CA VAL A 49 20.71 47.51 16.78
C VAL A 49 20.34 48.91 17.27
N PHE A 50 19.15 49.42 16.91
CA PHE A 50 18.57 50.60 17.58
C PHE A 50 17.08 50.48 17.90
N ARG A 51 16.65 51.12 19.00
CA ARG A 51 15.29 51.09 19.57
C ARG A 51 14.73 52.51 19.77
N GLY A 52 13.49 52.76 19.31
CA GLY A 52 12.55 53.79 19.81
C GLY A 52 12.92 55.28 19.60
N ARG A 53 12.02 56.26 19.79
CA ARG A 53 10.52 56.25 19.96
C ARG A 53 9.96 57.72 19.89
N VAL A 54 9.06 58.04 18.92
CA VAL A 54 8.07 59.20 18.87
C VAL A 54 8.60 60.66 19.05
N TRP A 55 7.89 61.82 18.97
CA TRP A 55 6.47 62.30 18.81
C TRP A 55 6.42 63.68 18.05
N GLY A 56 5.24 64.08 17.50
CA GLY A 56 4.80 65.48 17.19
C GLY A 56 5.24 66.09 15.82
N TRP A 57 4.39 66.36 14.80
CA TRP A 57 3.31 67.38 14.64
C TRP A 57 3.84 68.84 14.69
N GLY A 58 3.56 69.81 13.78
CA GLY A 58 2.77 70.00 12.53
C GLY A 58 2.83 71.52 12.14
N PRO A 59 2.05 72.12 11.18
CA PRO A 59 1.13 71.63 10.12
C PRO A 59 1.35 72.23 8.68
N GLU A 60 0.53 71.79 7.69
CA GLU A 60 0.03 72.46 6.45
C GLU A 60 0.97 73.23 5.47
N ALA A 61 0.83 73.18 4.12
CA ALA A 61 0.00 72.38 3.21
C ALA A 61 0.49 72.49 1.73
N CYS A 62 0.32 71.43 0.91
CA CYS A 62 -0.33 71.48 -0.42
C CYS A 62 -0.42 70.05 -1.04
N GLN A 63 -1.47 69.80 -1.84
CA GLN A 63 -1.72 68.55 -2.59
C GLN A 63 -0.80 68.45 -3.83
N THR A 64 -0.45 67.29 -4.40
CA THR A 64 -1.35 66.31 -5.05
C THR A 64 -0.90 64.85 -4.97
N ASP A 65 -1.88 63.94 -5.15
CA ASP A 65 -1.71 62.48 -5.13
C ASP A 65 -0.91 61.91 -6.32
N GLN A 66 -0.09 60.89 -6.05
CA GLN A 66 -0.36 59.50 -6.46
C GLN A 66 0.77 58.56 -5.99
N THR A 67 0.44 57.59 -5.13
CA THR A 67 1.30 56.41 -4.89
C THR A 67 0.45 55.15 -4.96
N GLY A 68 0.74 54.30 -5.94
CA GLY A 68 0.09 53.00 -6.08
C GLY A 68 0.66 52.01 -5.05
N ALA A 69 -0.04 51.84 -3.93
CA ALA A 69 0.26 50.76 -2.99
C ALA A 69 -0.07 49.40 -3.63
N VAL A 70 0.89 48.48 -3.67
CA VAL A 70 0.64 47.09 -4.09
C VAL A 70 -0.28 46.45 -3.06
N GLN A 71 -1.56 46.29 -3.42
CA GLN A 71 -2.51 45.54 -2.60
C GLN A 71 -2.13 44.06 -2.60
N THR A 72 -2.25 43.42 -1.43
CA THR A 72 -2.22 41.96 -1.31
C THR A 72 -3.38 41.39 -2.14
N PRO A 73 -3.15 40.35 -2.96
CA PRO A 73 -4.18 39.82 -3.86
C PRO A 73 -5.41 39.37 -3.07
N THR A 74 -6.58 39.71 -3.58
CA THR A 74 -7.86 39.30 -3.01
C THR A 74 -8.04 37.79 -3.10
N ASN A 75 -8.93 37.21 -2.27
CA ASN A 75 -9.25 35.79 -2.35
C ASN A 75 -9.79 35.36 -3.74
N GLU A 76 -10.43 36.27 -4.47
CA GLU A 76 -10.91 36.02 -5.83
C GLU A 76 -9.76 36.00 -6.85
N GLU A 77 -8.76 36.86 -6.70
CA GLU A 77 -7.53 36.85 -7.53
C GLU A 77 -6.64 35.66 -7.21
N LEU A 78 -6.49 35.28 -5.93
CA LEU A 78 -5.80 34.05 -5.52
C LEU A 78 -6.48 32.80 -6.07
N ASN A 79 -7.81 32.71 -5.99
CA ASN A 79 -8.56 31.62 -6.61
C ASN A 79 -8.38 31.61 -8.13
N ARG A 80 -8.49 32.77 -8.81
CA ARG A 80 -8.27 32.85 -10.26
C ARG A 80 -6.86 32.47 -10.68
N LEU A 81 -5.82 32.83 -9.91
CA LEU A 81 -4.44 32.46 -10.19
C LEU A 81 -4.23 30.94 -10.02
N GLN A 82 -4.73 30.35 -8.93
CA GLN A 82 -4.71 28.89 -8.72
C GLN A 82 -5.52 28.13 -9.78
N GLU A 83 -6.68 28.65 -10.17
CA GLU A 83 -7.46 28.11 -11.29
C GLU A 83 -6.67 28.21 -12.59
N THR A 84 -6.05 29.35 -12.89
CA THR A 84 -5.30 29.58 -14.14
C THR A 84 -4.06 28.67 -14.26
N GLU A 85 -3.26 28.54 -13.19
CA GLU A 85 -2.11 27.63 -13.15
C GLU A 85 -2.54 26.15 -13.28
N SER A 86 -3.74 25.81 -12.79
CA SER A 86 -4.30 24.46 -12.89
C SER A 86 -5.23 24.23 -14.09
N LEU A 87 -5.52 25.23 -14.95
CA LEU A 87 -6.62 25.17 -15.95
C LEU A 87 -6.54 23.96 -16.87
N PHE A 88 -5.35 23.61 -17.37
CA PHE A 88 -5.17 22.47 -18.29
C PHE A 88 -5.37 21.13 -17.57
N HIS A 89 -4.76 20.95 -16.39
CA HIS A 89 -4.94 19.74 -15.58
C HIS A 89 -6.39 19.62 -15.08
N SER A 90 -7.00 20.72 -14.66
CA SER A 90 -8.37 20.81 -14.16
C SER A 90 -9.42 20.52 -15.24
N SER A 91 -9.21 21.00 -16.48
CA SER A 91 -10.12 20.71 -17.60
C SER A 91 -10.02 19.26 -18.10
N LEU A 92 -8.82 18.71 -18.23
CA LEU A 92 -8.62 17.29 -18.53
C LEU A 92 -9.18 16.38 -17.43
N LEU A 93 -8.84 16.66 -16.17
CA LEU A 93 -9.34 15.92 -15.00
C LEU A 93 -10.86 15.99 -14.90
N ARG A 94 -11.47 17.14 -15.19
CA ARG A 94 -12.92 17.29 -15.26
C ARG A 94 -13.52 16.39 -16.33
N MET A 95 -12.96 16.37 -17.54
CA MET A 95 -13.44 15.49 -18.62
C MET A 95 -13.35 14.01 -18.23
N GLN A 96 -12.22 13.58 -17.65
CA GLN A 96 -12.00 12.23 -17.15
C GLN A 96 -12.99 11.86 -16.03
N MET A 97 -13.27 12.78 -15.10
CA MET A 97 -14.26 12.59 -14.02
C MET A 97 -15.70 12.49 -14.56
N GLU A 98 -16.07 13.34 -15.53
CA GLU A 98 -17.37 13.28 -16.19
C GLU A 98 -17.56 11.97 -16.99
N GLU A 99 -16.51 11.45 -17.61
CA GLU A 99 -16.51 10.13 -18.27
C GLU A 99 -16.63 8.98 -17.27
N LEU A 100 -15.80 8.96 -16.21
CA LEU A 100 -15.88 7.98 -15.12
C LEU A 100 -17.27 7.94 -14.48
N LEU A 101 -17.90 9.10 -14.24
CA LEU A 101 -19.25 9.17 -13.71
C LEU A 101 -20.28 8.56 -14.67
N LYS A 102 -20.18 8.79 -15.99
CA LYS A 102 -21.04 8.14 -17.00
C LYS A 102 -20.85 6.61 -17.03
N GLU A 103 -19.62 6.13 -16.88
CA GLU A 103 -19.35 4.69 -16.82
C GLU A 103 -19.85 4.04 -15.53
N VAL A 104 -19.66 4.68 -14.38
CA VAL A 104 -19.93 4.09 -13.06
C VAL A 104 -21.41 4.19 -12.65
N THR A 105 -22.13 5.22 -13.08
CA THR A 105 -23.55 5.44 -12.73
C THR A 105 -24.51 4.48 -13.43
N LEU A 106 -25.68 4.25 -12.82
CA LEU A 106 -26.75 3.42 -13.41
C LEU A 106 -27.48 4.16 -14.53
N SER A 107 -27.80 3.43 -15.62
CA SER A 107 -28.66 3.96 -16.68
C SER A 107 -30.14 3.84 -16.31
N GLU A 108 -30.94 4.82 -16.70
CA GLU A 108 -32.39 4.88 -16.44
C GLU A 108 -33.15 3.64 -16.96
N ARG A 109 -32.70 3.01 -18.05
CA ARG A 109 -33.28 1.75 -18.55
C ARG A 109 -33.11 0.60 -17.54
N ARG A 110 -31.91 0.46 -16.94
CA ARG A 110 -31.66 -0.57 -15.92
C ARG A 110 -32.44 -0.26 -14.65
N ARG A 111 -32.48 1.01 -14.23
CA ARG A 111 -33.25 1.48 -13.08
C ARG A 111 -34.73 1.04 -13.16
N LYS A 112 -35.40 1.28 -14.29
CA LYS A 112 -36.80 0.81 -14.51
C LYS A 112 -36.97 -0.71 -14.38
N THR A 113 -35.98 -1.48 -14.82
CA THR A 113 -36.01 -2.95 -14.70
C THR A 113 -35.86 -3.39 -13.23
N ILE A 114 -34.96 -2.74 -12.50
CA ILE A 114 -34.77 -2.96 -11.05
C ILE A 114 -36.03 -2.55 -10.27
N ASP A 115 -36.65 -1.41 -10.60
CA ASP A 115 -37.88 -0.94 -9.94
C ASP A 115 -39.04 -1.93 -10.13
N SER A 116 -39.18 -2.53 -11.32
CA SER A 116 -40.16 -3.61 -11.58
C SER A 116 -39.90 -4.85 -10.73
N LEU A 117 -38.63 -5.27 -10.62
CA LEU A 117 -38.22 -6.42 -9.82
C LEU A 117 -38.41 -6.16 -8.31
N VAL A 118 -38.18 -4.94 -7.84
CA VAL A 118 -38.48 -4.52 -6.45
C VAL A 118 -39.99 -4.58 -6.17
N GLN A 119 -40.84 -4.19 -7.12
CA GLN A 119 -42.29 -4.31 -6.98
C GLN A 119 -42.74 -5.77 -6.89
N GLU A 120 -42.21 -6.65 -7.73
CA GLU A 120 -42.47 -8.10 -7.69
C GLU A 120 -42.01 -8.75 -6.38
N VAL A 121 -40.79 -8.45 -5.92
CA VAL A 121 -40.29 -8.92 -4.61
C VAL A 121 -41.20 -8.41 -3.48
N THR A 122 -41.66 -7.17 -3.56
CA THR A 122 -42.53 -6.57 -2.53
C THR A 122 -43.92 -7.21 -2.49
N SER A 123 -44.51 -7.55 -3.64
CA SER A 123 -45.81 -8.24 -3.69
C SER A 123 -45.71 -9.70 -3.21
N LEU A 124 -44.62 -10.41 -3.55
CA LEU A 124 -44.34 -11.74 -3.01
C LEU A 124 -44.15 -11.72 -1.49
N LEU A 125 -43.43 -10.73 -0.95
CA LEU A 125 -43.26 -10.57 0.49
C LEU A 125 -44.57 -10.26 1.24
N ALA A 126 -45.54 -9.63 0.59
CA ALA A 126 -46.85 -9.34 1.18
C ALA A 126 -47.76 -10.59 1.29
N SER A 127 -47.50 -11.65 0.53
CA SER A 127 -48.29 -12.90 0.53
C SER A 127 -47.73 -14.02 1.42
N VAL A 128 -46.74 -13.71 2.26
CA VAL A 128 -46.12 -14.67 3.19
C VAL A 128 -47.17 -15.27 4.15
N PRO A 129 -47.26 -16.61 4.29
CA PRO A 129 -48.27 -17.23 5.15
C PRO A 129 -48.02 -16.97 6.64
N GLU A 130 -49.10 -16.86 7.41
CA GLU A 130 -49.05 -16.84 8.87
C GLU A 130 -48.97 -18.27 9.45
N THR A 131 -48.25 -18.43 10.56
CA THR A 131 -48.03 -19.72 11.24
C THR A 131 -48.36 -19.62 12.73
N THR A 132 -48.45 -20.77 13.41
CA THR A 132 -48.76 -20.84 14.84
C THR A 132 -47.59 -20.40 15.74
N ASP A 133 -47.90 -19.85 16.92
CA ASP A 133 -46.89 -19.43 17.90
C ASP A 133 -46.17 -20.65 18.52
N THR A 134 -44.97 -20.92 18.04
CA THR A 134 -44.05 -21.96 18.54
C THR A 134 -43.08 -21.40 19.58
N GLU A 135 -42.37 -22.26 20.31
CA GLU A 135 -41.25 -21.83 21.14
C GLU A 135 -40.05 -21.43 20.28
N LEU A 136 -39.22 -20.47 20.73
CA LEU A 136 -38.06 -20.01 19.95
C LEU A 136 -36.98 -21.09 19.77
N SER A 137 -37.03 -22.16 20.57
CA SER A 137 -36.18 -23.36 20.45
C SER A 137 -36.85 -24.49 19.66
N ASP A 138 -38.15 -24.38 19.34
CA ASP A 138 -38.86 -25.30 18.44
C ASP A 138 -38.80 -24.76 17.01
N GLN A 139 -37.99 -25.42 16.19
CA GLN A 139 -37.77 -25.07 14.79
C GLN A 139 -38.35 -26.13 13.85
N SER A 140 -39.27 -26.96 14.34
CA SER A 140 -39.93 -28.03 13.56
C SER A 140 -40.74 -27.51 12.37
N TRP A 141 -41.16 -26.23 12.40
CA TRP A 141 -41.81 -25.53 11.29
C TRP A 141 -40.85 -25.13 10.16
N VAL A 142 -39.53 -25.15 10.38
CA VAL A 142 -38.55 -24.85 9.32
C VAL A 142 -38.55 -26.02 8.33
N PRO A 143 -38.75 -25.78 7.02
CA PRO A 143 -38.86 -26.86 6.03
C PRO A 143 -37.65 -27.78 6.01
N CYS A 144 -37.90 -29.08 5.81
CA CYS A 144 -36.85 -30.09 5.76
C CYS A 144 -35.79 -29.74 4.71
N GLY A 145 -34.56 -29.47 5.17
CA GLY A 145 -33.42 -29.09 4.34
C GLY A 145 -32.98 -27.64 4.53
N MET A 146 -33.86 -26.70 4.90
CA MET A 146 -33.50 -25.30 5.11
C MET A 146 -32.83 -25.05 6.46
N LYS A 147 -31.91 -24.08 6.51
CA LYS A 147 -31.08 -23.77 7.70
C LYS A 147 -31.22 -22.33 8.14
N VAL A 148 -31.15 -22.12 9.46
CA VAL A 148 -31.20 -20.77 10.05
C VAL A 148 -29.84 -20.09 9.86
N PRO A 149 -29.77 -18.88 9.27
CA PRO A 149 -28.51 -18.22 8.92
C PRO A 149 -27.83 -17.53 10.12
N LEU A 150 -27.77 -18.20 11.28
CA LEU A 150 -27.17 -17.67 12.51
C LEU A 150 -26.61 -18.82 13.35
N LEU A 151 -25.41 -18.64 13.90
CA LEU A 151 -24.82 -19.59 14.85
C LEU A 151 -25.56 -19.54 16.19
N GLN A 152 -26.40 -20.55 16.46
CA GLN A 152 -27.25 -20.62 17.66
C GLN A 152 -26.53 -21.30 18.84
N VAL A 153 -25.52 -20.63 19.41
CA VAL A 153 -24.76 -21.13 20.56
C VAL A 153 -24.86 -20.14 21.73
N PRO A 154 -25.33 -20.55 22.92
CA PRO A 154 -26.02 -21.83 23.23
C PRO A 154 -27.38 -21.94 22.53
N TYR A 155 -27.88 -23.16 22.27
CA TYR A 155 -29.13 -23.35 21.50
C TYR A 155 -30.37 -22.85 22.26
N SER A 156 -30.53 -23.25 23.53
CA SER A 156 -31.71 -22.91 24.33
C SER A 156 -31.83 -21.40 24.59
N VAL A 157 -33.01 -20.85 24.31
CA VAL A 157 -33.34 -19.44 24.52
C VAL A 157 -34.83 -19.23 24.81
N LYS A 158 -35.14 -18.38 25.78
CA LYS A 158 -36.52 -18.07 26.16
C LYS A 158 -37.17 -17.10 25.16
N GLY A 159 -38.24 -17.54 24.50
CA GLY A 159 -39.08 -16.72 23.63
C GLY A 159 -40.12 -17.58 22.89
N ARG A 160 -41.06 -16.92 22.20
CA ARG A 160 -41.96 -17.53 21.21
C ARG A 160 -41.76 -16.87 19.85
N PHE A 161 -42.09 -17.58 18.77
CA PHE A 161 -41.97 -17.12 17.40
C PHE A 161 -43.17 -17.58 16.57
N ARG A 162 -43.58 -16.73 15.61
CA ARG A 162 -44.45 -17.07 14.48
C ARG A 162 -43.98 -16.33 13.25
N MET A 163 -44.15 -16.94 12.09
CA MET A 163 -44.10 -16.27 10.79
C MET A 163 -45.44 -15.56 10.51
N ALA A 164 -45.38 -14.38 9.89
CA ALA A 164 -46.51 -13.59 9.40
C ALA A 164 -46.00 -12.58 8.34
N PRO A 165 -46.87 -11.91 7.54
CA PRO A 165 -46.45 -10.87 6.61
C PRO A 165 -45.67 -9.71 7.27
N PRO A 166 -44.73 -9.06 6.54
CA PRO A 166 -44.01 -7.90 7.03
C PRO A 166 -44.90 -6.66 7.13
N LEU A 167 -44.66 -5.79 8.12
CA LEU A 167 -45.44 -4.55 8.28
C LEU A 167 -45.18 -3.54 7.17
N SER A 168 -43.95 -3.51 6.66
CA SER A 168 -43.56 -2.71 5.50
C SER A 168 -42.27 -3.23 4.87
N VAL A 169 -42.13 -3.00 3.57
CA VAL A 169 -40.89 -3.21 2.81
C VAL A 169 -40.51 -1.84 2.21
N LYS A 170 -39.28 -1.37 2.44
CA LYS A 170 -38.82 -0.04 2.00
C LYS A 170 -37.41 -0.09 1.42
N LEU A 171 -37.18 0.69 0.36
CA LEU A 171 -35.84 0.88 -0.22
C LEU A 171 -34.94 1.72 0.70
N VAL A 172 -33.75 1.18 0.98
CA VAL A 172 -32.67 1.81 1.75
C VAL A 172 -31.33 1.70 1.01
N GLY A 173 -30.24 2.16 1.63
CA GLY A 173 -28.90 2.03 1.04
C GLY A 173 -28.62 2.95 -0.15
N SER A 174 -27.74 2.52 -1.04
CA SER A 174 -27.19 3.38 -2.12
C SER A 174 -28.17 3.64 -3.27
N TYR A 175 -29.11 2.74 -3.51
CA TYR A 175 -30.04 2.77 -4.65
C TYR A 175 -31.03 3.95 -4.59
N PRO A 176 -31.84 4.14 -3.53
CA PRO A 176 -32.77 5.28 -3.44
C PRO A 176 -32.05 6.65 -3.36
N LEU A 177 -30.77 6.67 -2.95
CA LEU A 177 -29.94 7.88 -2.94
C LEU A 177 -29.38 8.23 -4.32
N GLY A 178 -29.50 7.35 -5.32
CA GLY A 178 -28.89 7.53 -6.64
C GLY A 178 -27.36 7.43 -6.63
N THR A 179 -26.78 6.66 -5.70
CA THR A 179 -25.31 6.54 -5.51
C THR A 179 -24.76 5.13 -5.72
N CYS A 180 -25.53 4.23 -6.38
CA CYS A 180 -25.01 2.90 -6.76
C CYS A 180 -23.96 3.02 -7.87
N SER A 181 -22.89 2.24 -7.75
CA SER A 181 -21.71 2.26 -8.62
C SER A 181 -21.40 0.87 -9.18
N LYS A 182 -21.39 0.74 -10.52
CA LYS A 182 -20.98 -0.49 -11.24
C LYS A 182 -19.57 -0.94 -10.81
N PRO A 183 -19.20 -2.23 -10.93
CA PRO A 183 -20.01 -3.34 -11.48
C PRO A 183 -21.12 -3.82 -10.55
N ASP A 184 -20.90 -3.85 -9.23
CA ASP A 184 -21.79 -4.53 -8.27
C ASP A 184 -23.00 -3.67 -7.87
N VAL A 185 -24.14 -3.86 -8.56
CA VAL A 185 -25.36 -3.08 -8.29
C VAL A 185 -26.16 -3.73 -7.15
N ASN A 186 -25.99 -3.18 -5.96
CA ASN A 186 -26.67 -3.66 -4.75
C ASN A 186 -27.90 -2.81 -4.42
N VAL A 187 -29.03 -3.48 -4.19
CA VAL A 187 -30.33 -2.84 -3.89
C VAL A 187 -30.80 -3.32 -2.52
N ASP A 188 -30.70 -2.46 -1.51
CA ASP A 188 -31.02 -2.81 -0.13
C ASP A 188 -32.51 -2.55 0.18
N LEU A 189 -33.20 -3.59 0.66
CA LEU A 189 -34.61 -3.58 1.07
C LEU A 189 -34.69 -3.81 2.58
N ALA A 190 -35.22 -2.84 3.31
CA ALA A 190 -35.55 -2.97 4.73
C ALA A 190 -36.94 -3.61 4.88
N VAL A 191 -37.00 -4.76 5.53
CA VAL A 191 -38.23 -5.53 5.78
C VAL A 191 -38.56 -5.46 7.28
N THR A 192 -39.62 -4.71 7.60
CA THR A 192 -40.04 -4.52 9.00
C THR A 192 -40.77 -5.75 9.51
N MET A 193 -40.26 -6.36 10.58
CA MET A 193 -40.90 -7.52 11.20
C MET A 193 -42.31 -7.20 11.76
N PRO A 194 -43.25 -8.16 11.72
CA PRO A 194 -44.55 -8.07 12.39
C PRO A 194 -44.44 -8.01 13.92
N ALA A 195 -45.60 -7.96 14.59
CA ALA A 195 -45.72 -7.96 16.05
C ALA A 195 -45.35 -9.33 16.68
N ILE A 196 -44.10 -9.76 16.47
CA ILE A 196 -43.48 -11.01 16.94
C ILE A 196 -42.39 -10.75 17.99
N LEU A 197 -42.00 -9.50 18.20
CA LEU A 197 -41.02 -9.09 19.20
C LEU A 197 -41.67 -8.84 20.56
N HIS A 198 -40.93 -9.13 21.62
CA HIS A 198 -41.29 -8.85 23.00
C HIS A 198 -40.31 -7.84 23.62
N PRO A 199 -40.72 -6.94 24.55
CA PRO A 199 -39.84 -5.88 25.07
C PRO A 199 -38.55 -6.34 25.76
N LYS A 200 -38.41 -7.63 26.12
CA LYS A 200 -37.18 -8.23 26.67
C LYS A 200 -36.28 -8.91 25.62
N ASP A 201 -36.62 -8.87 24.33
CA ASP A 201 -35.87 -9.54 23.26
C ASP A 201 -34.55 -8.84 22.89
N HIS A 202 -34.29 -7.66 23.47
CA HIS A 202 -32.98 -7.03 23.45
C HIS A 202 -31.90 -7.85 24.20
N LEU A 203 -32.29 -8.76 25.10
CA LEU A 203 -31.36 -9.59 25.88
C LEU A 203 -30.99 -10.89 25.16
N ASN A 204 -29.75 -11.35 25.37
CA ASN A 204 -29.30 -12.72 25.09
C ASN A 204 -29.60 -13.19 23.65
N GLN A 205 -29.30 -12.35 22.66
CA GLN A 205 -29.45 -12.61 21.21
C GLN A 205 -30.89 -12.96 20.75
N ARG A 206 -31.93 -12.79 21.58
CA ARG A 206 -33.32 -13.17 21.24
C ARG A 206 -33.81 -12.47 19.98
N TYR A 207 -33.60 -11.16 19.88
CA TYR A 207 -33.89 -10.37 18.68
C TYR A 207 -33.18 -10.92 17.44
N HIS A 208 -31.86 -11.18 17.52
CA HIS A 208 -31.11 -11.70 16.37
C HIS A 208 -31.59 -13.07 15.91
N ARG A 209 -31.99 -13.95 16.84
CA ARG A 209 -32.56 -15.28 16.54
C ARG A 209 -33.93 -15.16 15.88
N LYS A 210 -34.84 -14.34 16.43
CA LYS A 210 -36.14 -14.06 15.80
C LYS A 210 -35.99 -13.49 14.40
N ARG A 211 -35.06 -12.54 14.21
CA ARG A 211 -34.74 -11.94 12.92
C ARG A 211 -34.17 -12.98 11.93
N ALA A 212 -33.30 -13.88 12.37
CA ALA A 212 -32.74 -14.95 11.51
C ALA A 212 -33.78 -16.03 11.15
N LEU A 213 -34.66 -16.40 12.08
CA LEU A 213 -35.80 -17.29 11.83
C LEU A 213 -36.79 -16.66 10.84
N TYR A 214 -37.12 -15.38 11.04
CA TYR A 214 -37.97 -14.62 10.11
C TYR A 214 -37.33 -14.57 8.71
N LEU A 215 -36.03 -14.31 8.61
CA LEU A 215 -35.29 -14.34 7.35
C LEU A 215 -35.31 -15.73 6.68
N THR A 216 -35.32 -16.82 7.46
CA THR A 216 -35.45 -18.20 6.95
C THR A 216 -36.86 -18.43 6.38
N GLY A 217 -37.91 -17.96 7.07
CA GLY A 217 -39.29 -18.03 6.56
C GLY A 217 -39.51 -17.22 5.28
N LEU A 218 -38.90 -16.02 5.18
CA LEU A 218 -38.89 -15.24 3.93
C LEU A 218 -38.15 -15.98 2.81
N ALA A 219 -36.98 -16.55 3.11
CA ALA A 219 -36.21 -17.33 2.13
C ALA A 219 -37.00 -18.53 1.61
N HIS A 220 -37.75 -19.22 2.48
CA HIS A 220 -38.61 -20.32 2.07
C HIS A 220 -39.71 -19.86 1.12
N HIS A 221 -40.48 -18.84 1.49
CA HIS A 221 -41.58 -18.31 0.67
C HIS A 221 -41.09 -17.85 -0.70
N LEU A 222 -39.94 -17.16 -0.75
CA LEU A 222 -39.33 -16.70 -2.00
C LEU A 222 -38.71 -17.83 -2.83
N SER A 223 -38.26 -18.94 -2.22
CA SER A 223 -37.70 -20.10 -2.94
C SER A 223 -38.74 -20.84 -3.80
N SER A 224 -40.03 -20.66 -3.51
CA SER A 224 -41.14 -21.19 -4.32
C SER A 224 -41.44 -20.34 -5.56
N SER A 225 -40.81 -19.18 -5.72
CA SER A 225 -41.00 -18.29 -6.87
C SER A 225 -39.97 -18.56 -7.98
N HIS A 226 -40.42 -18.57 -9.23
CA HIS A 226 -39.56 -18.67 -10.41
C HIS A 226 -38.86 -17.34 -10.79
N ALA A 227 -39.06 -16.25 -10.05
CA ALA A 227 -38.47 -14.94 -10.36
C ALA A 227 -36.94 -14.85 -10.13
N PHE A 228 -36.36 -15.79 -9.38
CA PHE A 228 -34.97 -15.71 -8.91
C PHE A 228 -34.13 -16.88 -9.42
N GLY A 229 -32.94 -16.58 -9.97
CA GLY A 229 -31.97 -17.58 -10.39
C GLY A 229 -31.18 -18.19 -9.22
N SER A 230 -31.00 -17.44 -8.12
CA SER A 230 -30.43 -17.97 -6.89
C SER A 230 -30.86 -17.18 -5.64
N LEU A 231 -30.97 -17.91 -4.52
CA LEU A 231 -31.16 -17.38 -3.18
C LEU A 231 -29.96 -17.80 -2.32
N ARG A 232 -29.27 -16.83 -1.69
CA ARG A 232 -28.08 -17.09 -0.88
C ARG A 232 -28.13 -16.26 0.41
N PHE A 233 -27.64 -16.79 1.51
CA PHE A 233 -27.39 -16.02 2.71
C PHE A 233 -25.98 -15.44 2.70
N THR A 234 -25.82 -14.24 3.28
CA THR A 234 -24.52 -13.67 3.64
C THR A 234 -24.61 -12.87 4.93
N TYR A 235 -23.47 -12.40 5.43
CA TYR A 235 -23.38 -11.53 6.60
C TYR A 235 -23.13 -10.07 6.20
N HIS A 236 -23.95 -9.16 6.70
CA HIS A 236 -23.78 -7.72 6.46
C HIS A 236 -22.44 -7.24 7.00
N HIS A 237 -21.56 -6.77 6.10
CA HIS A 237 -20.17 -6.42 6.41
C HIS A 237 -19.44 -7.49 7.26
N GLY A 238 -19.70 -8.78 7.01
CA GLY A 238 -19.05 -9.89 7.73
C GLY A 238 -19.48 -10.08 9.19
N ASN A 239 -20.44 -9.30 9.69
CA ASN A 239 -20.96 -9.40 11.05
C ASN A 239 -21.98 -10.55 11.14
N HIS A 240 -21.65 -11.64 11.86
CA HIS A 240 -22.49 -12.84 11.94
C HIS A 240 -23.79 -12.61 12.71
N LEU A 241 -23.88 -11.57 13.54
CA LEU A 241 -25.13 -11.12 14.16
C LEU A 241 -26.03 -10.36 13.21
N ARG A 242 -25.69 -10.19 11.93
CA ARG A 242 -26.50 -9.49 10.92
C ARG A 242 -26.53 -10.27 9.58
N PRO A 243 -27.11 -11.49 9.55
CA PRO A 243 -27.38 -12.19 8.30
C PRO A 243 -28.42 -11.43 7.46
N LEU A 244 -28.27 -11.50 6.14
CA LEU A 244 -29.21 -10.98 5.14
C LEU A 244 -29.37 -12.00 4.00
N LEU A 245 -30.49 -11.91 3.30
CA LEU A 245 -30.80 -12.75 2.14
C LEU A 245 -30.46 -11.98 0.85
N LEU A 246 -29.64 -12.60 0.01
CA LEU A 246 -29.30 -12.19 -1.34
C LEU A 246 -30.27 -12.84 -2.32
N LEU A 247 -30.86 -12.03 -3.20
CA LEU A 247 -31.66 -12.45 -4.33
C LEU A 247 -30.95 -12.03 -5.61
N THR A 248 -30.66 -13.00 -6.49
CA THR A 248 -30.20 -12.72 -7.86
C THR A 248 -31.35 -13.02 -8.83
N PRO A 249 -31.79 -12.07 -9.66
CA PRO A 249 -32.82 -12.32 -10.68
C PRO A 249 -32.36 -13.39 -11.67
N GLN A 250 -33.31 -14.08 -12.30
CA GLN A 250 -33.00 -15.04 -13.37
C GLN A 250 -32.73 -14.32 -14.71
N GLY A 251 -31.79 -14.83 -15.52
CA GLY A 251 -31.49 -14.32 -16.87
C GLY A 251 -30.28 -13.37 -16.97
N THR A 252 -30.28 -12.47 -17.97
CA THR A 252 -29.09 -11.70 -18.37
C THR A 252 -28.55 -10.69 -17.35
N GLU A 253 -29.29 -10.37 -16.28
CA GLU A 253 -28.84 -9.52 -15.17
C GLU A 253 -28.35 -10.33 -13.94
N GLU A 254 -28.25 -11.68 -14.03
CA GLU A 254 -27.80 -12.61 -12.96
C GLU A 254 -26.48 -12.24 -12.29
N ARG A 255 -25.59 -11.52 -13.01
CA ARG A 255 -24.25 -11.13 -12.52
C ARG A 255 -24.10 -9.63 -12.24
N SER A 256 -25.12 -8.82 -12.48
CA SER A 256 -25.03 -7.35 -12.39
C SER A 256 -25.84 -6.74 -11.26
N VAL A 257 -26.96 -7.37 -10.86
CA VAL A 257 -27.85 -6.85 -9.81
C VAL A 257 -28.06 -7.87 -8.69
N THR A 258 -27.97 -7.42 -7.45
CA THR A 258 -28.29 -8.23 -6.26
C THR A 258 -29.19 -7.45 -5.32
N LEU A 259 -30.38 -7.98 -5.03
CA LEU A 259 -31.23 -7.43 -3.98
C LEU A 259 -30.85 -8.02 -2.63
N ARG A 260 -30.86 -7.19 -1.59
CA ARG A 260 -30.42 -7.52 -0.24
C ARG A 260 -31.55 -7.26 0.73
N LEU A 261 -32.12 -8.31 1.32
CA LEU A 261 -33.20 -8.21 2.29
C LEU A 261 -32.62 -8.09 3.71
N HIS A 262 -32.74 -6.89 4.28
CA HIS A 262 -32.37 -6.56 5.66
C HIS A 262 -33.63 -6.60 6.51
N VAL A 263 -33.71 -7.53 7.46
CA VAL A 263 -34.86 -7.62 8.38
C VAL A 263 -34.61 -6.71 9.58
N CYS A 264 -35.54 -5.79 9.86
CA CYS A 264 -35.43 -4.79 10.93
C CYS A 264 -36.62 -4.87 11.91
N PRO A 265 -36.49 -4.37 13.15
CA PRO A 265 -37.61 -4.25 14.08
C PRO A 265 -38.51 -3.07 13.68
N PRO A 266 -39.77 -3.01 14.15
CA PRO A 266 -40.59 -1.80 14.03
C PRO A 266 -39.89 -0.57 14.63
N ALA A 267 -40.00 0.56 13.96
CA ALA A 267 -39.41 1.83 14.41
C ALA A 267 -39.87 2.17 15.84
N GLY A 268 -38.92 2.52 16.72
CA GLY A 268 -39.20 2.85 18.12
C GLY A 268 -39.56 1.68 19.04
N PHE A 269 -39.60 0.42 18.56
CA PHE A 269 -40.00 -0.74 19.38
C PHE A 269 -39.14 -0.94 20.64
N PHE A 270 -37.82 -0.78 20.50
CA PHE A 270 -36.90 -0.73 21.63
C PHE A 270 -36.50 0.73 21.91
N LYS A 271 -36.34 1.08 23.19
CA LYS A 271 -35.80 2.39 23.61
C LYS A 271 -34.28 2.42 23.39
N PRO A 272 -33.70 3.36 22.61
CA PRO A 272 -32.27 3.41 22.32
C PRO A 272 -31.38 3.43 23.57
N SER A 273 -31.83 4.10 24.64
CA SER A 273 -31.11 4.17 25.94
C SER A 273 -30.91 2.81 26.64
N ARG A 274 -31.51 1.71 26.17
CA ARG A 274 -31.20 0.34 26.62
C ARG A 274 -29.91 -0.23 26.02
N PHE A 275 -29.45 0.32 24.90
CA PHE A 275 -28.28 -0.11 24.15
C PHE A 275 -27.10 0.87 24.31
N HIS A 276 -27.08 1.61 25.43
CA HIS A 276 -25.95 2.45 25.82
C HIS A 276 -24.63 1.64 25.79
N PRO A 277 -23.48 2.19 25.34
CA PRO A 277 -22.22 1.44 25.24
C PRO A 277 -21.86 0.70 26.53
N ARG A 278 -22.00 1.38 27.68
CA ARG A 278 -21.75 0.85 29.03
C ARG A 278 -22.78 -0.17 29.56
N LYS A 279 -23.78 -0.61 28.79
CA LYS A 279 -24.80 -1.58 29.26
C LYS A 279 -24.54 -3.00 28.75
N ASN A 280 -24.61 -3.97 29.66
CA ASN A 280 -24.66 -5.39 29.33
C ASN A 280 -26.07 -5.79 28.86
N ASN A 281 -26.16 -6.42 27.68
CA ASN A 281 -27.37 -7.08 27.19
C ASN A 281 -27.14 -8.57 26.82
N VAL A 282 -25.94 -9.11 27.01
CA VAL A 282 -25.63 -10.55 26.91
C VAL A 282 -25.13 -11.03 28.27
N ARG A 283 -25.97 -11.74 29.02
CA ARG A 283 -25.66 -12.17 30.40
C ARG A 283 -24.60 -13.27 30.42
N THR A 284 -23.60 -13.15 31.31
CA THR A 284 -22.48 -14.09 31.45
C THR A 284 -22.96 -15.53 31.65
N ALA A 285 -23.86 -15.75 32.61
CA ALA A 285 -24.41 -17.07 32.90
C ALA A 285 -25.11 -17.71 31.68
N TRP A 286 -25.86 -16.91 30.89
CA TRP A 286 -26.49 -17.41 29.68
C TRP A 286 -25.47 -17.73 28.58
N PHE A 287 -24.47 -16.88 28.36
CA PHE A 287 -23.45 -17.11 27.33
C PHE A 287 -22.62 -18.37 27.61
N LEU A 288 -22.30 -18.61 28.88
CA LEU A 288 -21.59 -19.81 29.35
C LEU A 288 -22.46 -21.07 29.46
N GLY A 289 -23.78 -20.96 29.27
CA GLY A 289 -24.71 -22.09 29.40
C GLY A 289 -24.92 -22.57 30.85
N GLN A 290 -24.74 -21.69 31.84
CA GLN A 290 -24.94 -21.98 33.26
C GLN A 290 -26.41 -21.73 33.67
N GLU A 291 -27.00 -22.65 34.42
CA GLU A 291 -28.41 -22.55 34.84
C GLU A 291 -28.64 -21.56 35.98
N THR A 292 -27.68 -21.42 36.90
CA THR A 292 -27.72 -20.50 38.03
C THR A 292 -26.75 -19.33 37.83
N PRO A 293 -27.19 -18.06 37.92
CA PRO A 293 -26.27 -16.93 37.90
C PRO A 293 -25.44 -16.87 39.18
N GLN A 294 -24.11 -16.78 39.04
CA GLN A 294 -23.23 -16.47 40.16
C GLN A 294 -23.47 -15.03 40.60
N GLN A 295 -23.85 -14.83 41.86
CA GLN A 295 -24.41 -13.55 42.35
C GLN A 295 -23.37 -12.42 42.50
N ASP A 296 -22.07 -12.75 42.47
CA ASP A 296 -20.97 -11.81 42.73
C ASP A 296 -20.23 -11.32 41.47
N ILE A 297 -20.65 -11.71 40.26
CA ILE A 297 -19.98 -11.30 39.01
C ILE A 297 -20.59 -10.00 38.46
N SER A 298 -19.77 -8.95 38.39
CA SER A 298 -20.11 -7.73 37.66
C SER A 298 -20.21 -8.00 36.15
N GLU A 299 -21.41 -7.86 35.58
CA GLU A 299 -21.66 -8.14 34.16
C GLU A 299 -20.96 -7.09 33.25
N PRO A 300 -20.04 -7.51 32.35
CA PRO A 300 -19.29 -6.59 31.50
C PRO A 300 -20.18 -5.92 30.44
N PRO A 301 -19.89 -4.67 30.01
CA PRO A 301 -20.66 -4.00 28.96
C PRO A 301 -20.59 -4.76 27.63
N THR A 302 -21.63 -4.61 26.80
CA THR A 302 -21.70 -5.28 25.47
C THR A 302 -21.95 -4.27 24.35
N PRO A 303 -20.99 -3.37 24.07
CA PRO A 303 -21.16 -2.27 23.11
C PRO A 303 -21.33 -2.71 21.64
N HIS A 304 -20.59 -3.71 21.13
CA HIS A 304 -20.74 -4.19 19.75
C HIS A 304 -22.09 -4.89 19.52
N TYR A 305 -22.53 -5.73 20.46
CA TYR A 305 -23.87 -6.31 20.46
C TYR A 305 -24.95 -5.22 20.44
N ASN A 306 -24.83 -4.23 21.33
CA ASN A 306 -25.77 -3.12 21.44
C ASN A 306 -25.85 -2.32 20.13
N ASN A 307 -24.70 -1.98 19.55
CA ASN A 307 -24.59 -1.23 18.30
C ASN A 307 -25.17 -2.01 17.11
N SER A 308 -25.07 -3.34 17.11
CA SER A 308 -25.66 -4.19 16.06
C SER A 308 -27.20 -4.15 16.04
N VAL A 309 -27.85 -4.09 17.21
CA VAL A 309 -29.32 -3.97 17.32
C VAL A 309 -29.78 -2.56 16.92
N LEU A 310 -29.11 -1.52 17.42
CA LEU A 310 -29.40 -0.14 17.06
C LEU A 310 -29.23 0.14 15.55
N SER A 311 -28.21 -0.48 14.92
CA SER A 311 -27.97 -0.35 13.48
C SER A 311 -29.11 -0.88 12.63
N ASP A 312 -29.81 -1.95 13.07
CA ASP A 312 -31.00 -2.45 12.40
C ASP A 312 -32.23 -1.54 12.62
N MET A 313 -32.32 -0.88 13.80
CA MET A 313 -33.43 0.01 14.15
C MET A 313 -33.46 1.32 13.36
N LEU A 314 -32.29 1.83 12.94
CA LEU A 314 -32.15 3.19 12.40
C LEU A 314 -31.96 3.27 10.88
N LEU A 315 -32.01 2.14 10.15
CA LEU A 315 -31.80 2.09 8.69
C LEU A 315 -32.65 3.12 7.92
N GLU A 316 -33.93 3.25 8.27
CA GLU A 316 -34.84 4.22 7.64
C GLU A 316 -34.48 5.68 8.00
N SER A 317 -34.16 5.94 9.27
CA SER A 317 -33.77 7.27 9.74
C SER A 317 -32.47 7.74 9.07
N HIS A 318 -31.49 6.85 8.93
CA HIS A 318 -30.24 7.10 8.21
C HIS A 318 -30.47 7.38 6.72
N LYS A 319 -31.36 6.62 6.07
CA LYS A 319 -31.76 6.87 4.67
C LYS A 319 -32.44 8.22 4.51
N SER A 320 -33.35 8.60 5.41
CA SER A 320 -34.04 9.89 5.37
C SER A 320 -33.09 11.06 5.60
N PHE A 321 -32.17 10.94 6.55
CA PHE A 321 -31.11 11.93 6.78
C PHE A 321 -30.22 12.15 5.55
N LEU A 322 -29.70 11.06 4.97
CA LEU A 322 -28.88 11.14 3.75
C LEU A 322 -29.66 11.66 2.53
N SER A 323 -30.97 11.39 2.46
CA SER A 323 -31.84 11.92 1.40
C SER A 323 -32.00 13.44 1.50
N ALA A 324 -32.09 13.98 2.72
CA ALA A 324 -32.11 15.43 2.95
C ALA A 324 -30.77 16.07 2.57
N SER A 325 -29.63 15.54 3.07
CA SER A 325 -28.30 16.07 2.72
C SER A 325 -27.99 16.00 1.22
N ALA A 326 -28.52 15.01 0.50
CA ALA A 326 -28.39 14.90 -0.95
C ALA A 326 -29.37 15.79 -1.75
N ALA A 327 -30.40 16.34 -1.10
CA ALA A 327 -31.26 17.38 -1.68
C ALA A 327 -30.64 18.78 -1.50
N ASP A 328 -30.00 19.03 -0.35
CA ASP A 328 -29.30 20.28 -0.05
C ASP A 328 -28.03 20.49 -0.91
N PHE A 329 -27.44 19.40 -1.43
CA PHE A 329 -26.21 19.43 -2.22
C PHE A 329 -26.29 18.56 -3.49
N PRO A 330 -26.43 19.16 -4.69
CA PRO A 330 -26.48 18.41 -5.96
C PRO A 330 -25.23 17.54 -6.22
N GLY A 331 -24.03 18.06 -5.95
CA GLY A 331 -22.76 17.35 -6.13
C GLY A 331 -22.52 16.18 -5.15
N PHE A 332 -23.42 15.99 -4.17
CA PHE A 332 -23.33 14.90 -3.18
C PHE A 332 -23.24 13.53 -3.84
N ARG A 333 -24.08 13.26 -4.85
CA ARG A 333 -24.18 11.94 -5.47
C ARG A 333 -22.92 11.58 -6.25
N GLU A 334 -22.40 12.53 -7.01
CA GLU A 334 -21.21 12.37 -7.84
C GLU A 334 -19.95 12.24 -6.98
N GLY A 335 -19.77 13.11 -5.98
CA GLY A 335 -18.67 13.02 -5.03
C GLY A 335 -18.64 11.69 -4.28
N VAL A 336 -19.79 11.22 -3.79
CA VAL A 336 -19.94 9.89 -3.16
C VAL A 336 -19.60 8.76 -4.15
N ALA A 337 -20.00 8.86 -5.42
CA ALA A 337 -19.68 7.85 -6.43
C ALA A 337 -18.16 7.75 -6.67
N VAL A 338 -17.46 8.88 -6.83
CA VAL A 338 -16.00 8.91 -6.99
C VAL A 338 -15.28 8.38 -5.74
N ILE A 339 -15.74 8.72 -4.52
CA ILE A 339 -15.18 8.16 -3.28
C ILE A 339 -15.37 6.63 -3.23
N LYS A 340 -16.51 6.10 -3.69
CA LYS A 340 -16.72 4.64 -3.78
C LYS A 340 -15.76 3.98 -4.79
N VAL A 341 -15.39 4.64 -5.89
CA VAL A 341 -14.34 4.17 -6.81
C VAL A 341 -12.98 4.15 -6.11
N TRP A 342 -12.59 5.24 -5.44
CA TRP A 342 -11.34 5.33 -4.68
C TRP A 342 -11.20 4.23 -3.61
N LEU A 343 -12.27 3.98 -2.85
CA LEU A 343 -12.36 2.89 -1.86
C LEU A 343 -12.35 1.49 -2.49
N ARG A 344 -12.87 1.35 -3.73
CA ARG A 344 -12.84 0.08 -4.46
C ARG A 344 -11.44 -0.27 -4.92
N GLN A 345 -10.74 0.67 -5.53
CA GLN A 345 -9.37 0.42 -6.03
C GLN A 345 -8.39 0.03 -4.92
N ARG A 346 -8.62 0.43 -3.66
CA ARG A 346 -7.76 0.11 -2.49
C ARG A 346 -8.29 -1.02 -1.61
N GLU A 347 -9.35 -1.71 -2.04
CA GLU A 347 -10.02 -2.79 -1.28
C GLU A 347 -10.55 -2.39 0.12
N LEU A 348 -10.63 -1.08 0.42
CA LEU A 348 -11.00 -0.55 1.75
C LEU A 348 -12.49 -0.70 2.09
N HIS A 349 -13.34 -0.91 1.08
CA HIS A 349 -14.80 -1.06 1.19
C HIS A 349 -15.29 -2.47 1.56
N GLN A 350 -14.40 -3.45 1.71
CA GLN A 350 -14.73 -4.87 1.93
C GLN A 350 -14.20 -5.42 3.24
N GLY A 351 -14.80 -6.52 3.71
CA GLY A 351 -14.48 -7.19 4.98
C GLY A 351 -15.24 -6.64 6.18
N TYR A 352 -14.97 -7.22 7.35
CA TYR A 352 -15.52 -6.78 8.64
C TYR A 352 -14.78 -5.53 9.13
N GLY A 353 -15.53 -4.53 9.60
CA GLY A 353 -15.00 -3.23 9.99
C GLY A 353 -14.54 -2.34 8.82
N CYS A 354 -15.03 -2.57 7.59
CA CYS A 354 -14.58 -1.86 6.40
C CYS A 354 -15.03 -0.39 6.35
N PHE A 355 -14.33 0.44 5.56
CA PHE A 355 -14.79 1.80 5.25
C PHE A 355 -15.79 1.74 4.10
N SER A 356 -17.05 1.46 4.43
CA SER A 356 -18.10 1.21 3.43
C SER A 356 -18.53 2.47 2.67
N GLY A 357 -19.17 2.27 1.52
CA GLY A 357 -19.79 3.37 0.75
C GLY A 357 -20.90 4.11 1.51
N PHE A 358 -21.47 3.52 2.56
CA PHE A 358 -22.42 4.17 3.47
C PHE A 358 -21.69 5.11 4.46
N LEU A 359 -20.56 4.68 5.01
CA LEU A 359 -19.69 5.54 5.82
C LEU A 359 -19.16 6.73 5.02
N ALA A 360 -18.82 6.53 3.74
CA ALA A 360 -18.48 7.62 2.83
C ALA A 360 -19.62 8.65 2.68
N SER A 361 -20.87 8.20 2.48
CA SER A 361 -22.03 9.09 2.40
C SER A 361 -22.30 9.85 3.70
N MET A 362 -22.19 9.17 4.86
CA MET A 362 -22.33 9.80 6.17
C MET A 362 -21.22 10.82 6.44
N LEU A 363 -19.98 10.54 6.01
CA LEU A 363 -18.86 11.47 6.14
C LEU A 363 -19.05 12.72 5.27
N VAL A 364 -19.50 12.58 4.02
CA VAL A 364 -19.83 13.74 3.15
C VAL A 364 -20.94 14.58 3.79
N ALA A 365 -21.99 13.95 4.33
CA ALA A 365 -23.06 14.65 5.05
C ALA A 365 -22.54 15.37 6.32
N TYR A 366 -21.61 14.76 7.06
CA TYR A 366 -20.94 15.39 8.20
C TYR A 366 -20.14 16.64 7.77
N LEU A 367 -19.30 16.52 6.73
CA LEU A 367 -18.49 17.64 6.23
C LEU A 367 -19.37 18.80 5.70
N LEU A 368 -20.47 18.49 5.02
CA LEU A 368 -21.48 19.47 4.62
C LEU A 368 -22.11 20.16 5.85
N SER A 369 -22.51 19.39 6.86
CA SER A 369 -23.11 19.92 8.11
C SER A 369 -22.16 20.78 8.96
N LYS A 370 -20.85 20.64 8.75
CA LYS A 370 -19.79 21.43 9.39
C LYS A 370 -19.22 22.52 8.47
N HIS A 371 -19.85 22.77 7.32
CA HIS A 371 -19.42 23.73 6.30
C HIS A 371 -17.97 23.54 5.80
N LYS A 372 -17.42 22.32 5.92
CA LYS A 372 -16.13 21.93 5.32
C LYS A 372 -16.26 21.59 3.82
N ILE A 373 -17.50 21.37 3.35
CA ILE A 373 -17.86 21.23 1.94
C ILE A 373 -18.98 22.24 1.65
N ASN A 374 -18.89 22.93 0.52
CA ASN A 374 -19.90 23.85 0.00
C ASN A 374 -20.84 23.12 -0.99
N SER A 375 -22.12 23.48 -1.03
CA SER A 375 -23.12 22.91 -1.95
C SER A 375 -22.85 23.21 -3.44
N MET A 376 -21.91 24.11 -3.75
CA MET A 376 -21.43 24.38 -5.12
C MET A 376 -20.22 23.52 -5.54
N MET A 377 -19.66 22.67 -4.68
CA MET A 377 -18.44 21.92 -4.99
C MET A 377 -18.65 20.80 -6.03
N SER A 378 -17.67 20.63 -6.91
CA SER A 378 -17.62 19.52 -7.88
C SER A 378 -17.27 18.18 -7.22
N ALA A 379 -17.53 17.07 -7.92
CA ALA A 379 -17.20 15.72 -7.44
C ALA A 379 -15.71 15.55 -7.06
N TYR A 380 -14.79 16.16 -7.82
CA TYR A 380 -13.36 16.19 -7.50
C TYR A 380 -13.06 16.98 -6.22
N GLN A 381 -13.66 18.16 -6.05
CA GLN A 381 -13.50 18.96 -4.84
C GLN A 381 -14.06 18.24 -3.60
N VAL A 382 -15.17 17.51 -3.74
CA VAL A 382 -15.71 16.65 -2.66
C VAL A 382 -14.73 15.53 -2.32
N LEU A 383 -14.20 14.81 -3.32
CA LEU A 383 -13.17 13.78 -3.10
C LEU A 383 -11.96 14.38 -2.36
N ARG A 384 -11.38 15.47 -2.88
CA ARG A 384 -10.18 16.10 -2.31
C ARG A 384 -10.40 16.55 -0.85
N ASN A 385 -11.55 17.16 -0.53
CA ASN A 385 -11.89 17.54 0.84
C ASN A 385 -12.10 16.34 1.78
N VAL A 386 -12.69 15.24 1.29
CA VAL A 386 -12.83 13.99 2.07
C VAL A 386 -11.47 13.35 2.32
N LEU A 387 -10.59 13.29 1.32
CA LEU A 387 -9.22 12.79 1.47
C LEU A 387 -8.41 13.65 2.45
N GLN A 388 -8.48 14.99 2.32
CA GLN A 388 -7.82 15.91 3.25
C GLN A 388 -8.31 15.74 4.68
N PHE A 389 -9.63 15.58 4.89
CA PHE A 389 -10.18 15.30 6.22
C PHE A 389 -9.66 13.97 6.79
N LEU A 390 -9.72 12.89 6.00
CA LEU A 390 -9.26 11.56 6.40
C LEU A 390 -7.74 11.51 6.66
N ALA A 391 -6.95 12.33 5.95
CA ALA A 391 -5.50 12.41 6.10
C ALA A 391 -5.05 13.14 7.38
N THR A 392 -5.86 14.09 7.87
CA THR A 392 -5.50 15.02 8.94
C THR A 392 -6.21 14.78 10.27
N THR A 393 -7.43 14.25 10.25
CA THR A 393 -8.21 13.95 11.46
C THR A 393 -7.89 12.53 11.91
N ASP A 394 -7.82 12.28 13.22
CA ASP A 394 -7.73 10.93 13.77
C ASP A 394 -9.01 10.58 14.57
N LEU A 395 -9.83 9.68 14.05
CA LEU A 395 -11.06 9.21 14.70
C LEU A 395 -10.83 8.16 15.80
N THR A 396 -9.58 7.71 16.00
CA THR A 396 -9.19 6.85 17.14
C THR A 396 -8.98 7.65 18.42
N GLU A 397 -8.67 8.95 18.30
CA GLU A 397 -8.48 9.89 19.42
C GLU A 397 -9.56 10.96 19.49
N SER A 398 -9.91 11.54 18.34
CA SER A 398 -10.84 12.69 18.20
C SER A 398 -12.09 12.29 17.42
N GLY A 399 -12.94 11.48 18.06
CA GLY A 399 -14.20 11.00 17.50
C GLY A 399 -15.16 12.12 17.10
N ILE A 400 -15.95 11.88 16.05
CA ILE A 400 -16.89 12.87 15.49
C ILE A 400 -18.35 12.45 15.71
N THR A 401 -19.27 13.41 15.66
CA THR A 401 -20.72 13.17 15.79
C THR A 401 -21.54 13.99 14.80
N LEU A 402 -22.59 13.37 14.26
CA LEU A 402 -23.65 14.00 13.47
C LEU A 402 -24.84 14.48 14.32
N ALA A 403 -24.91 14.08 15.60
CA ALA A 403 -25.99 14.48 16.49
C ALA A 403 -25.96 15.99 16.78
N LYS A 404 -27.13 16.63 16.77
CA LYS A 404 -27.31 18.07 17.03
C LYS A 404 -27.86 18.40 18.42
N GLY A 405 -28.36 17.39 19.15
CA GLY A 405 -29.04 17.55 20.44
C GLY A 405 -28.14 17.30 21.64
N THR A 406 -28.47 17.95 22.77
CA THR A 406 -27.83 17.77 24.08
C THR A 406 -28.74 17.00 25.05
N ASP A 407 -29.47 16.01 24.55
CA ASP A 407 -30.33 15.15 25.38
C ASP A 407 -29.47 14.29 26.33
N SER A 408 -29.71 14.38 27.63
CA SER A 408 -28.98 13.65 28.68
C SER A 408 -29.12 12.11 28.63
N THR A 409 -29.87 11.57 27.66
CA THR A 409 -30.01 10.13 27.42
C THR A 409 -29.10 9.61 26.31
N VAL A 410 -28.43 10.50 25.58
CA VAL A 410 -27.46 10.20 24.53
C VAL A 410 -26.08 9.98 25.17
N PRO A 411 -25.33 8.92 24.82
CA PRO A 411 -23.99 8.70 25.36
C PRO A 411 -23.02 9.81 24.98
N ALA A 412 -22.10 10.16 25.87
CA ALA A 412 -21.04 11.13 25.55
C ALA A 412 -19.99 10.51 24.61
N LEU A 413 -19.29 11.35 23.82
CA LEU A 413 -18.22 10.87 22.92
C LEU A 413 -17.12 10.10 23.66
N SER A 414 -16.78 10.49 24.89
CA SER A 414 -15.85 9.75 25.76
C SER A 414 -16.33 8.33 26.05
N GLU A 415 -17.62 8.12 26.29
CA GLU A 415 -18.19 6.79 26.55
C GLU A 415 -18.23 5.89 25.30
N PHE A 416 -18.14 6.49 24.10
CA PHE A 416 -17.88 5.74 22.86
C PHE A 416 -16.38 5.39 22.72
N HIS A 417 -15.46 6.28 23.09
CA HIS A 417 -14.02 5.98 23.08
C HIS A 417 -13.61 4.94 24.13
N ASP A 418 -14.28 4.90 25.29
CA ASP A 418 -14.14 3.83 26.30
C ASP A 418 -14.49 2.43 25.72
N ALA A 419 -15.31 2.38 24.66
CA ALA A 419 -15.95 1.16 24.16
C ALA A 419 -15.52 0.75 22.74
N PHE A 420 -14.99 1.68 21.93
CA PHE A 420 -14.69 1.44 20.51
C PHE A 420 -13.37 2.10 20.10
N GLN A 421 -12.63 1.42 19.21
CA GLN A 421 -11.33 1.92 18.71
C GLN A 421 -11.43 3.09 17.71
N VAL A 422 -12.60 3.32 17.10
CA VAL A 422 -12.85 4.37 16.11
C VAL A 422 -14.26 4.91 16.34
N VAL A 423 -14.42 6.22 16.49
CA VAL A 423 -15.71 6.82 16.87
C VAL A 423 -16.23 7.77 15.78
N PHE A 424 -17.36 7.38 15.17
CA PHE A 424 -18.17 8.25 14.33
C PHE A 424 -19.65 8.04 14.69
N VAL A 425 -20.19 8.94 15.49
CA VAL A 425 -21.56 8.85 15.99
C VAL A 425 -22.58 9.38 14.97
N ASP A 426 -23.67 8.65 14.82
CA ASP A 426 -24.76 8.90 13.88
C ASP A 426 -25.64 10.13 14.24
N PRO A 427 -26.57 10.55 13.36
CA PRO A 427 -27.48 11.66 13.64
C PRO A 427 -28.37 11.49 14.88
N SER A 428 -28.65 10.25 15.31
CA SER A 428 -29.43 9.97 16.54
C SER A 428 -28.62 10.14 17.83
N GLY A 429 -27.28 10.15 17.74
CA GLY A 429 -26.39 10.15 18.90
C GLY A 429 -26.14 8.77 19.53
N HIS A 430 -26.89 7.73 19.16
CA HIS A 430 -26.84 6.43 19.83
C HIS A 430 -25.98 5.38 19.12
N VAL A 431 -25.73 5.49 17.81
CA VAL A 431 -24.98 4.49 17.03
C VAL A 431 -23.58 4.99 16.71
N ASN A 432 -22.57 4.17 16.99
CA ASN A 432 -21.25 4.36 16.40
C ASN A 432 -21.22 3.67 15.02
N LEU A 433 -21.22 4.47 13.96
CA LEU A 433 -21.16 4.02 12.57
C LEU A 433 -19.86 3.24 12.30
N CYS A 434 -18.76 3.61 12.98
CA CYS A 434 -17.47 2.92 12.91
C CYS A 434 -17.33 1.78 13.95
N GLY A 435 -18.42 1.33 14.59
CA GLY A 435 -18.35 0.40 15.73
C GLY A 435 -17.56 -0.89 15.48
N ASP A 436 -17.67 -1.51 14.30
CA ASP A 436 -16.90 -2.73 13.96
C ASP A 436 -15.48 -2.44 13.40
N MET A 437 -15.07 -1.17 13.25
CA MET A 437 -13.80 -0.77 12.65
C MET A 437 -12.66 -0.73 13.67
N THR A 438 -11.56 -1.42 13.37
CA THR A 438 -10.35 -1.38 14.22
C THR A 438 -9.48 -0.16 13.92
N ALA A 439 -8.70 0.29 14.90
CA ALA A 439 -7.78 1.43 14.75
C ALA A 439 -6.78 1.24 13.59
N SER A 440 -6.29 0.02 13.37
CA SER A 440 -5.42 -0.31 12.22
C SER A 440 -6.13 -0.09 10.87
N LYS A 441 -7.42 -0.48 10.75
CA LYS A 441 -8.17 -0.28 9.50
C LYS A 441 -8.35 1.21 9.23
N TYR A 442 -8.69 2.00 10.26
CA TYR A 442 -8.80 3.44 10.11
C TYR A 442 -7.45 4.11 9.75
N ARG A 443 -6.34 3.71 10.40
CA ARG A 443 -4.99 4.20 10.06
C ARG A 443 -4.56 3.82 8.64
N GLN A 444 -5.01 2.67 8.12
CA GLN A 444 -4.83 2.32 6.70
C GLN A 444 -5.58 3.30 5.78
N VAL A 445 -6.85 3.63 6.08
CA VAL A 445 -7.63 4.62 5.31
C VAL A 445 -6.95 6.00 5.35
N GLN A 446 -6.52 6.45 6.53
CA GLN A 446 -5.81 7.71 6.74
C GLN A 446 -4.47 7.75 5.99
N HIS A 447 -3.70 6.65 5.99
CA HIS A 447 -2.45 6.55 5.23
C HIS A 447 -2.68 6.62 3.72
N GLU A 448 -3.65 5.86 3.19
CA GLU A 448 -4.02 5.92 1.77
C GLU A 448 -4.56 7.30 1.37
N ALA A 449 -5.25 8.00 2.27
CA ALA A 449 -5.70 9.38 2.03
C ALA A 449 -4.50 10.35 1.93
N ARG A 450 -3.51 10.25 2.82
CA ARG A 450 -2.25 11.03 2.74
C ARG A 450 -1.50 10.79 1.44
N LEU A 451 -1.31 9.52 1.05
CA LEU A 451 -0.67 9.17 -0.22
C LEU A 451 -1.46 9.72 -1.42
N SER A 452 -2.80 9.64 -1.37
CA SER A 452 -3.65 10.15 -2.46
C SER A 452 -3.55 11.67 -2.61
N MET A 453 -3.41 12.43 -1.51
CA MET A 453 -3.15 13.87 -1.57
C MET A 453 -1.78 14.15 -2.21
N GLN A 454 -0.71 13.45 -1.80
CA GLN A 454 0.63 13.60 -2.39
C GLN A 454 0.66 13.31 -3.91
N VAL A 455 -0.16 12.36 -4.38
CA VAL A 455 -0.27 12.07 -5.82
C VAL A 455 -1.07 13.16 -6.55
N TRP A 456 -2.15 13.70 -5.96
CA TRP A 456 -2.88 14.83 -6.54
C TRP A 456 -2.09 16.15 -6.57
N ASP A 457 -1.16 16.33 -5.63
CA ASP A 457 -0.35 17.55 -5.51
C ASP A 457 0.92 17.51 -6.40
N ASN A 458 1.15 16.41 -7.13
CA ASN A 458 2.31 16.25 -8.01
C ASN A 458 1.90 16.42 -9.49
N PRO A 459 2.27 17.54 -10.16
CA PRO A 459 1.86 17.82 -11.54
C PRO A 459 2.49 16.89 -12.59
N LYS A 460 3.50 16.09 -12.21
CA LYS A 460 4.19 15.15 -13.12
C LYS A 460 3.54 13.76 -13.17
N LEU A 461 2.49 13.51 -12.38
CA LEU A 461 1.82 12.22 -12.30
C LEU A 461 0.39 12.30 -12.85
N ASP A 462 -0.05 11.25 -13.56
CA ASP A 462 -1.47 11.05 -13.85
C ASP A 462 -2.18 10.56 -12.57
N GLY A 463 -2.57 11.51 -11.72
CA GLY A 463 -3.29 11.24 -10.49
C GLY A 463 -4.66 10.60 -10.72
N PHE A 464 -5.31 10.84 -11.87
CA PHE A 464 -6.57 10.19 -12.22
C PHE A 464 -6.37 8.68 -12.44
N HIS A 465 -5.44 8.31 -13.31
CA HIS A 465 -5.15 6.91 -13.60
C HIS A 465 -4.62 6.18 -12.35
N ALA A 466 -3.66 6.79 -11.66
CA ALA A 466 -3.05 6.21 -10.46
C ALA A 466 -4.09 6.00 -9.34
N LEU A 467 -5.02 6.92 -9.12
CA LEU A 467 -5.88 6.88 -7.94
C LEU A 467 -7.27 6.28 -8.17
N LEU A 468 -7.80 6.34 -9.40
CA LEU A 468 -9.17 5.92 -9.73
C LEU A 468 -9.26 4.75 -10.72
N MET A 469 -8.21 4.51 -11.53
CA MET A 469 -8.19 3.42 -12.52
C MET A 469 -7.32 2.22 -12.11
N THR A 470 -6.29 2.44 -11.29
CA THR A 470 -5.30 1.41 -10.90
C THR A 470 -5.73 0.62 -9.66
N PRO A 471 -5.95 -0.70 -9.73
CA PRO A 471 -6.21 -1.53 -8.55
C PRO A 471 -4.95 -1.72 -7.71
N LYS A 472 -5.09 -1.46 -6.40
CA LYS A 472 -4.04 -1.50 -5.38
C LYS A 472 -4.41 -2.55 -4.31
N PRO A 473 -4.28 -3.85 -4.62
CA PRO A 473 -4.59 -4.92 -3.68
C PRO A 473 -3.54 -5.04 -2.58
N LEU A 474 -3.89 -5.69 -1.45
CA LEU A 474 -2.97 -5.85 -0.31
C LEU A 474 -1.59 -6.39 -0.73
N VAL A 475 -1.55 -7.40 -1.61
CA VAL A 475 -0.30 -8.07 -2.05
C VAL A 475 0.68 -7.15 -2.79
N ARG A 476 0.21 -6.03 -3.34
CA ARG A 476 1.07 -5.02 -3.99
C ARG A 476 1.28 -3.77 -3.15
N THR A 477 0.67 -3.68 -1.96
CA THR A 477 0.63 -2.45 -1.16
C THR A 477 1.64 -2.44 -0.01
N PHE A 478 1.99 -3.62 0.49
CA PHE A 478 2.85 -3.80 1.64
C PHE A 478 4.12 -4.54 1.22
N ASP A 479 5.26 -4.16 1.81
CA ASP A 479 6.56 -4.76 1.47
C ASP A 479 6.59 -6.24 1.87
N HIS A 480 6.20 -6.52 3.13
CA HIS A 480 6.11 -7.87 3.68
C HIS A 480 4.69 -8.20 4.11
N ILE A 481 4.28 -9.45 3.94
CA ILE A 481 2.93 -9.93 4.27
C ILE A 481 3.05 -11.22 5.09
N PHE A 482 2.10 -11.47 5.98
CA PHE A 482 1.94 -12.80 6.55
C PHE A 482 0.48 -13.19 6.69
N HIS A 483 0.25 -14.49 6.76
CA HIS A 483 -1.09 -15.06 6.84
C HIS A 483 -1.22 -16.07 7.98
N LEU A 484 -2.39 -16.07 8.61
CA LEU A 484 -2.84 -17.08 9.57
C LEU A 484 -3.95 -17.92 8.93
N PRO A 485 -3.62 -19.05 8.26
CA PRO A 485 -4.62 -19.92 7.63
C PRO A 485 -5.47 -20.67 8.66
N ALA A 486 -4.90 -21.02 9.81
CA ALA A 486 -5.58 -21.78 10.86
C ALA A 486 -6.28 -20.88 11.88
N VAL A 487 -7.26 -20.07 11.43
CA VAL A 487 -7.97 -19.09 12.28
C VAL A 487 -8.61 -19.71 13.54
N VAL A 488 -8.88 -21.02 13.55
CA VAL A 488 -9.28 -21.80 14.75
C VAL A 488 -8.40 -21.52 15.96
N LYS A 489 -7.08 -21.35 15.75
CA LYS A 489 -6.11 -21.13 16.83
C LYS A 489 -6.37 -19.84 17.62
N LEU A 490 -7.06 -18.86 17.02
CA LEU A 490 -7.51 -17.65 17.71
C LEU A 490 -8.48 -17.95 18.87
N GLN A 491 -9.21 -19.08 18.85
CA GLN A 491 -10.03 -19.51 19.98
C GLN A 491 -9.18 -19.84 21.22
N ALA A 492 -7.98 -20.40 21.02
CA ALA A 492 -7.02 -20.62 22.11
C ALA A 492 -6.35 -19.31 22.52
N ALA A 493 -6.08 -18.41 21.57
CA ALA A 493 -5.57 -17.07 21.85
C ALA A 493 -6.51 -16.27 22.76
N CYS A 494 -7.83 -16.26 22.50
CA CYS A 494 -8.80 -15.61 23.38
C CYS A 494 -8.75 -16.13 24.83
N LYS A 495 -8.50 -17.43 25.03
CA LYS A 495 -8.33 -18.00 26.39
C LYS A 495 -7.01 -17.54 27.03
N LYS A 496 -5.92 -17.53 26.26
CA LYS A 496 -4.59 -17.10 26.74
C LYS A 496 -4.52 -15.60 27.06
N MET A 497 -5.32 -14.80 26.36
CA MET A 497 -5.47 -13.34 26.52
C MET A 497 -6.66 -12.94 27.41
N GLU A 498 -7.35 -13.90 28.04
CA GLU A 498 -8.47 -13.67 28.98
C GLU A 498 -9.70 -12.92 28.41
N LEU A 499 -9.90 -13.00 27.08
CA LEU A 499 -10.88 -12.20 26.31
C LEU A 499 -12.35 -12.68 26.41
N LEU A 500 -12.84 -13.01 27.61
CA LEU A 500 -14.21 -13.51 27.77
C LEU A 500 -15.26 -12.42 27.52
N SER A 501 -15.02 -11.18 27.97
CA SER A 501 -15.90 -10.03 27.76
C SER A 501 -16.11 -9.73 26.28
N GLU A 502 -15.03 -9.74 25.50
CA GLU A 502 -15.04 -9.42 24.07
C GLU A 502 -15.64 -10.58 23.27
N LEU A 503 -15.43 -11.83 23.71
CA LEU A 503 -16.14 -12.98 23.17
C LEU A 503 -17.65 -12.90 23.39
N MET A 504 -18.11 -12.43 24.56
CA MET A 504 -19.53 -12.24 24.84
C MET A 504 -20.13 -11.15 23.96
N ASP A 505 -19.46 -10.00 23.85
CA ASP A 505 -19.93 -8.86 23.07
C ASP A 505 -19.94 -9.13 21.56
N HIS A 506 -18.88 -9.76 21.03
CA HIS A 506 -18.85 -10.29 19.68
C HIS A 506 -19.56 -11.65 19.53
N ALA A 507 -20.42 -12.05 20.48
CA ALA A 507 -21.29 -13.23 20.39
C ALA A 507 -20.61 -14.51 19.86
N GLY A 508 -19.44 -14.85 20.41
CA GLY A 508 -18.64 -16.04 20.10
C GLY A 508 -17.64 -15.87 18.95
N ASN A 509 -17.63 -14.74 18.24
CA ASN A 509 -16.72 -14.48 17.11
C ASN A 509 -15.30 -14.13 17.59
N TYR A 510 -14.56 -15.17 17.98
CA TYR A 510 -13.18 -15.08 18.45
C TYR A 510 -12.21 -14.39 17.47
N VAL A 511 -12.53 -14.34 16.16
CA VAL A 511 -11.72 -13.61 15.18
C VAL A 511 -11.86 -12.10 15.38
N ALA A 512 -13.08 -11.60 15.62
CA ALA A 512 -13.31 -10.20 15.92
C ALA A 512 -12.75 -9.84 17.32
N ALA A 513 -12.97 -10.70 18.32
CA ALA A 513 -12.46 -10.48 19.68
C ALA A 513 -10.92 -10.44 19.76
N ALA A 514 -10.21 -11.38 19.13
CA ALA A 514 -8.74 -11.44 19.23
C ALA A 514 -8.00 -10.41 18.36
N LEU A 515 -8.57 -10.01 17.22
CA LEU A 515 -7.86 -9.21 16.21
C LEU A 515 -7.36 -7.85 16.75
N PRO A 516 -8.14 -7.02 17.49
CA PRO A 516 -7.66 -5.77 18.06
C PRO A 516 -6.43 -5.93 18.96
N PHE A 517 -6.39 -6.98 19.78
CA PHE A 517 -5.29 -7.27 20.69
C PHE A 517 -4.05 -7.76 19.95
N ILE A 518 -4.22 -8.62 18.94
CA ILE A 518 -3.12 -9.05 18.07
C ILE A 518 -2.51 -7.86 17.32
N MET A 519 -3.34 -6.95 16.80
CA MET A 519 -2.85 -5.75 16.12
C MET A 519 -2.11 -4.81 17.08
N SER A 520 -2.61 -4.63 18.31
CA SER A 520 -1.92 -3.85 19.35
C SER A 520 -0.58 -4.48 19.76
N LEU A 521 -0.56 -5.79 20.00
CA LEU A 521 0.63 -6.57 20.34
C LEU A 521 1.72 -6.44 19.27
N LEU A 522 1.35 -6.66 18.01
CA LEU A 522 2.29 -6.59 16.89
C LEU A 522 2.76 -5.16 16.63
N GLN A 523 1.88 -4.15 16.74
CA GLN A 523 2.29 -2.75 16.63
C GLN A 523 3.30 -2.36 17.72
N ARG A 524 3.09 -2.81 18.97
CA ARG A 524 4.02 -2.56 20.09
C ARG A 524 5.36 -3.27 19.93
N GLY A 525 5.35 -4.51 19.44
CA GLY A 525 6.57 -5.30 19.30
C GLY A 525 7.37 -5.04 18.02
N LEU A 526 6.72 -4.62 16.94
CA LEU A 526 7.42 -4.21 15.71
C LEU A 526 7.91 -2.75 15.80
N GLY A 527 7.24 -1.89 16.56
CA GLY A 527 7.70 -0.52 16.83
C GLY A 527 8.01 0.27 15.55
N ASP A 528 9.11 1.02 15.56
CA ASP A 528 9.54 1.89 14.47
C ASP A 528 9.96 1.16 13.18
N ARG A 529 10.04 -0.18 13.21
CA ARG A 529 10.34 -1.04 12.05
C ARG A 529 9.24 -1.03 11.00
N VAL A 530 8.02 -0.61 11.37
CA VAL A 530 6.82 -0.66 10.53
C VAL A 530 6.09 0.68 10.55
N ARG A 531 6.01 1.34 9.39
CA ARG A 531 5.27 2.60 9.22
C ARG A 531 3.76 2.42 9.21
N LEU A 532 3.28 1.25 8.76
CA LEU A 532 1.86 0.89 8.79
C LEU A 532 1.70 -0.63 8.91
N LEU A 533 0.99 -1.08 9.95
CA LEU A 533 0.50 -2.44 10.09
C LEU A 533 -0.98 -2.48 9.71
N ALA A 534 -1.32 -3.25 8.68
CA ALA A 534 -2.68 -3.44 8.20
C ALA A 534 -3.10 -4.92 8.27
N HIS A 535 -4.41 -5.15 8.19
CA HIS A 535 -5.00 -6.48 8.11
C HIS A 535 -6.08 -6.50 7.01
N SER A 536 -6.26 -7.66 6.39
CA SER A 536 -7.41 -7.97 5.55
C SER A 536 -8.08 -9.24 6.04
N LEU A 537 -9.39 -9.13 6.25
CA LEU A 537 -10.27 -10.25 6.53
C LEU A 537 -10.90 -10.70 5.20
N PRO A 538 -11.05 -12.01 4.96
CA PRO A 538 -11.74 -12.51 3.77
C PRO A 538 -13.13 -11.90 3.60
N GLN A 539 -13.58 -11.85 2.34
CA GLN A 539 -14.92 -11.38 1.99
C GLN A 539 -16.00 -12.14 2.78
N SER A 540 -17.14 -11.49 3.01
CA SER A 540 -18.29 -12.11 3.67
C SER A 540 -18.69 -13.37 2.91
N PRO A 541 -18.75 -14.55 3.55
CA PRO A 541 -19.09 -15.78 2.83
C PRO A 541 -20.53 -15.73 2.31
N GLU A 542 -20.78 -16.36 1.16
CA GLU A 542 -22.11 -16.53 0.58
C GLU A 542 -22.46 -18.01 0.46
N TRP A 543 -23.44 -18.45 1.23
CA TRP A 543 -23.87 -19.86 1.28
C TRP A 543 -25.34 -20.01 0.85
N THR A 544 -25.71 -21.21 0.45
CA THR A 544 -27.07 -21.52 -0.01
C THR A 544 -28.03 -21.67 1.17
N ILE A 545 -29.34 -21.55 0.93
CA ILE A 545 -30.38 -21.53 1.98
C ILE A 545 -30.57 -22.88 2.72
N ASP A 546 -30.05 -23.96 2.14
CA ASP A 546 -29.97 -25.33 2.65
C ASP A 546 -28.64 -25.65 3.37
N SER A 547 -27.64 -24.77 3.28
CA SER A 547 -26.35 -24.92 3.94
C SER A 547 -26.35 -24.33 5.36
N GLU A 548 -25.67 -25.00 6.29
CA GLU A 548 -25.40 -24.47 7.64
C GLU A 548 -24.62 -23.15 7.57
N PRO A 549 -24.90 -22.17 8.47
CA PRO A 549 -24.16 -20.92 8.52
C PRO A 549 -22.64 -21.15 8.74
N PRO A 550 -21.76 -20.47 7.98
CA PRO A 550 -20.31 -20.60 8.11
C PRO A 550 -19.84 -20.35 9.54
N LYS A 551 -19.07 -21.30 10.10
CA LYS A 551 -18.54 -21.18 11.47
C LYS A 551 -17.34 -20.23 11.43
N HIS A 552 -16.99 -19.65 12.59
CA HIS A 552 -15.84 -18.74 12.67
C HIS A 552 -14.51 -19.38 12.23
N LYS A 553 -14.42 -20.71 12.28
CA LYS A 553 -13.28 -21.49 11.78
C LYS A 553 -13.17 -21.57 10.26
N ASP A 554 -14.30 -21.39 9.57
CA ASP A 554 -14.41 -21.54 8.12
C ASP A 554 -14.20 -20.18 7.40
N LYS A 555 -13.87 -19.12 8.15
CA LYS A 555 -13.63 -17.75 7.64
C LYS A 555 -12.44 -17.62 6.67
N GLY A 556 -11.62 -18.66 6.50
CA GLY A 556 -10.48 -18.64 5.56
C GLY A 556 -9.23 -17.94 6.09
N LEU A 557 -8.50 -17.29 5.19
CA LEU A 557 -7.14 -16.77 5.41
C LEU A 557 -7.13 -15.35 6.00
N LEU A 558 -6.81 -15.21 7.30
CA LEU A 558 -6.56 -13.89 7.89
C LEU A 558 -5.17 -13.39 7.44
N SER A 559 -5.11 -12.22 6.82
CA SER A 559 -3.90 -11.67 6.18
C SER A 559 -3.47 -10.35 6.82
N PHE A 560 -2.17 -10.11 6.93
CA PHE A 560 -1.58 -8.92 7.51
C PHE A 560 -0.50 -8.36 6.60
N GLY A 561 -0.49 -7.03 6.42
CA GLY A 561 0.51 -6.32 5.61
C GLY A 561 1.37 -5.42 6.48
N LEU A 562 2.68 -5.45 6.26
CA LEU A 562 3.69 -4.61 6.90
C LEU A 562 4.27 -3.67 5.85
N LEU A 563 4.09 -2.37 6.06
CA LEU A 563 4.82 -1.34 5.33
C LEU A 563 6.05 -0.99 6.17
N LEU A 564 7.22 -1.43 5.74
CA LEU A 564 8.45 -1.37 6.51
C LEU A 564 9.00 0.07 6.61
N ASN A 565 9.86 0.29 7.60
CA ASN A 565 10.69 1.48 7.73
C ASN A 565 12.16 1.08 7.49
N PRO A 566 12.81 1.49 6.39
CA PRO A 566 14.10 0.94 5.98
C PRO A 566 15.23 1.28 6.97
N GLU A 567 15.07 2.36 7.74
CA GLU A 567 16.00 2.81 8.78
C GLU A 567 16.07 1.85 9.99
N PHE A 568 14.99 1.09 10.27
CA PHE A 568 14.88 0.27 11.48
C PHE A 568 14.55 -1.20 11.22
N SER A 569 13.93 -1.54 10.07
CA SER A 569 13.43 -2.90 9.78
C SER A 569 14.50 -3.99 9.95
N THR A 570 15.73 -3.69 9.54
CA THR A 570 16.88 -4.60 9.53
C THR A 570 17.76 -4.59 10.80
N ASN A 571 17.39 -3.80 11.82
CA ASN A 571 18.19 -3.67 13.05
C ASN A 571 18.18 -4.98 13.86
N THR A 572 19.36 -5.57 14.11
CA THR A 572 19.48 -6.83 14.87
C THR A 572 19.31 -6.65 16.38
N LEU A 573 19.44 -5.43 16.89
CA LEU A 573 19.35 -5.11 18.32
C LEU A 573 18.13 -4.23 18.58
N GLU A 574 17.25 -4.68 19.46
CA GLU A 574 16.18 -3.87 20.05
C GLU A 574 16.67 -3.31 21.38
N ARG A 575 16.75 -1.97 21.52
CA ARG A 575 17.17 -1.32 22.78
C ARG A 575 15.93 -1.00 23.60
N GLY A 576 15.81 -1.66 24.75
CA GLY A 576 14.79 -1.37 25.75
C GLY A 576 15.17 -0.23 26.70
N PRO A 577 14.33 0.02 27.72
CA PRO A 577 14.56 1.06 28.71
C PRO A 577 15.67 0.67 29.72
N PRO A 578 16.16 1.61 30.55
CA PRO A 578 17.14 1.33 31.60
C PRO A 578 16.66 0.24 32.58
N ALA A 579 17.58 -0.60 33.05
CA ALA A 579 17.28 -1.79 33.86
C ALA A 579 16.45 -1.53 35.14
N ASP A 580 16.67 -0.36 35.75
CA ASP A 580 16.04 0.07 37.01
C ASP A 580 14.70 0.79 36.80
N SER A 581 14.26 1.00 35.56
CA SER A 581 13.02 1.69 35.24
C SER A 581 11.80 0.77 35.40
N ALA A 582 10.64 1.34 35.77
CA ALA A 582 9.38 0.60 35.80
C ALA A 582 9.00 0.01 34.41
N GLN A 583 9.39 0.69 33.33
CA GLN A 583 9.18 0.25 31.96
C GLN A 583 9.97 -1.03 31.60
N ALA A 584 11.08 -1.33 32.29
CA ALA A 584 11.83 -2.57 32.08
C ALA A 584 10.98 -3.81 32.40
N LEU A 585 10.06 -3.72 33.37
CA LEU A 585 9.16 -4.83 33.69
C LEU A 585 8.14 -5.08 32.58
N GLU A 586 7.64 -4.03 31.91
CA GLU A 586 6.80 -4.18 30.73
C GLU A 586 7.57 -4.74 29.52
N PHE A 587 8.82 -4.32 29.34
CA PHE A 587 9.70 -4.83 28.28
C PHE A 587 9.98 -6.33 28.47
N ARG A 588 10.38 -6.76 29.68
CA ARG A 588 10.54 -8.18 30.04
C ARG A 588 9.23 -8.96 29.86
N LYS A 589 8.07 -8.38 30.21
CA LYS A 589 6.77 -9.03 29.98
C LYS A 589 6.43 -9.17 28.49
N LEU A 590 6.76 -8.18 27.66
CA LEU A 590 6.52 -8.22 26.21
C LEU A 590 7.39 -9.28 25.51
N TRP A 591 8.67 -9.35 25.86
CA TRP A 591 9.64 -10.21 25.17
C TRP A 591 9.89 -11.56 25.83
N GLY A 592 9.54 -11.74 27.10
CA GLY A 592 9.76 -12.98 27.85
C GLY A 592 11.24 -13.36 27.90
N GLU A 593 11.54 -14.62 27.64
CA GLU A 593 12.90 -15.21 27.66
C GLU A 593 13.89 -14.57 26.67
N ARG A 594 13.42 -13.72 25.73
CA ARG A 594 14.27 -12.98 24.79
C ARG A 594 14.84 -11.68 25.35
N ALA A 595 14.32 -11.18 26.49
CA ALA A 595 14.85 -9.98 27.13
C ALA A 595 16.13 -10.30 27.91
N GLU A 596 17.22 -9.60 27.58
CA GLU A 596 18.52 -9.69 28.26
C GLU A 596 18.99 -8.31 28.74
N LEU A 597 19.74 -8.28 29.85
CA LEU A 597 20.43 -7.06 30.30
C LEU A 597 21.71 -6.87 29.50
N ARG A 598 21.84 -5.74 28.82
CA ARG A 598 22.99 -5.42 27.96
C ARG A 598 23.61 -4.10 28.35
N ARG A 599 24.95 -4.10 28.48
CA ARG A 599 25.75 -2.86 28.58
C ARG A 599 26.04 -2.32 27.18
N PHE A 600 25.73 -1.06 26.95
CA PHE A 600 25.95 -0.35 25.69
C PHE A 600 27.29 0.41 25.70
N GLN A 601 27.73 0.90 24.54
CA GLN A 601 29.00 1.64 24.39
C GLN A 601 29.00 2.98 25.15
N ASP A 602 27.82 3.55 25.40
CA ASP A 602 27.61 4.73 26.25
C ASP A 602 27.71 4.42 27.77
N GLY A 603 28.02 3.17 28.13
CA GLY A 603 28.13 2.69 29.51
C GLY A 603 26.79 2.37 30.18
N SER A 604 25.66 2.70 29.55
CA SER A 604 24.34 2.42 30.10
C SER A 604 24.04 0.92 30.13
N ILE A 605 23.22 0.51 31.09
CA ILE A 605 22.69 -0.86 31.22
C ILE A 605 21.19 -0.79 30.99
N CYS A 606 20.76 -1.33 29.86
CA CYS A 606 19.35 -1.36 29.45
C CYS A 606 18.91 -2.81 29.23
N GLU A 607 17.61 -3.03 29.27
CA GLU A 607 17.03 -4.23 28.64
C GLU A 607 17.30 -4.20 27.13
N ALA A 608 17.44 -5.36 26.52
CA ALA A 608 17.63 -5.51 25.09
C ALA A 608 17.06 -6.84 24.57
N VAL A 609 16.85 -6.91 23.24
CA VAL A 609 16.60 -8.18 22.52
C VAL A 609 17.53 -8.25 21.32
N VAL A 610 18.12 -9.42 21.08
CA VAL A 610 18.99 -9.69 19.92
C VAL A 610 18.32 -10.67 18.96
N TRP A 611 18.18 -10.25 17.70
CA TRP A 611 17.64 -11.03 16.59
C TRP A 611 18.75 -11.63 15.71
N GLN A 612 18.46 -12.77 15.09
CA GLN A 612 19.41 -13.42 14.19
C GLN A 612 19.47 -12.67 12.87
N GLY A 613 20.66 -12.23 12.47
CA GLY A 613 20.86 -11.34 11.33
C GLY A 613 22.32 -11.23 10.88
N GLY A 614 22.98 -12.37 10.66
CA GLY A 614 24.36 -12.44 10.19
C GLY A 614 24.55 -12.01 8.74
N SER A 615 23.53 -12.19 7.90
CA SER A 615 23.48 -11.73 6.50
C SER A 615 22.35 -10.72 6.27
N ALA A 616 22.43 -9.94 5.18
CA ALA A 616 21.38 -9.03 4.73
C ALA A 616 20.03 -9.75 4.54
N PHE A 617 20.08 -10.97 4.00
CA PHE A 617 18.94 -11.90 3.90
C PHE A 617 18.28 -12.15 5.27
N GLN A 618 19.05 -12.58 6.27
CA GLN A 618 18.52 -12.83 7.62
C GLN A 618 17.98 -11.55 8.28
N LYS A 619 18.63 -10.40 8.05
CA LYS A 619 18.18 -9.10 8.56
C LYS A 619 16.84 -8.66 8.00
N ARG A 620 16.54 -8.92 6.71
CA ARG A 620 15.20 -8.70 6.14
C ARG A 620 14.12 -9.49 6.87
N LEU A 621 14.44 -10.69 7.37
CA LEU A 621 13.50 -11.57 8.06
C LEU A 621 13.38 -11.33 9.58
N ILE A 622 13.95 -10.26 10.13
CA ILE A 622 13.76 -9.91 11.55
C ILE A 622 12.29 -9.66 11.91
N PRO A 623 11.47 -8.96 11.10
CA PRO A 623 10.03 -8.81 11.38
C PRO A 623 9.29 -10.15 11.42
N GLU A 624 9.70 -11.16 10.65
CA GLU A 624 9.14 -12.52 10.74
C GLU A 624 9.45 -13.17 12.10
N GLN A 625 10.70 -13.07 12.57
CA GLN A 625 11.12 -13.57 13.88
C GLN A 625 10.33 -12.91 15.02
N ILE A 626 10.14 -11.59 14.95
CA ILE A 626 9.35 -10.81 15.91
C ILE A 626 7.89 -11.29 15.93
N ILE A 627 7.24 -11.39 14.76
CA ILE A 627 5.84 -11.82 14.65
C ILE A 627 5.65 -13.22 15.22
N LYS A 628 6.50 -14.18 14.82
CA LYS A 628 6.45 -15.58 15.29
C LYS A 628 6.60 -15.66 16.81
N HIS A 629 7.60 -14.97 17.37
CA HIS A 629 7.84 -14.95 18.82
C HIS A 629 6.66 -14.39 19.61
N LEU A 630 6.14 -13.21 19.22
CA LEU A 630 5.05 -12.54 19.94
C LEU A 630 3.73 -13.32 19.87
N LEU A 631 3.40 -13.87 18.70
CA LEU A 631 2.19 -14.69 18.51
C LEU A 631 2.28 -16.03 19.28
N GLN A 632 3.46 -16.63 19.36
CA GLN A 632 3.66 -17.83 20.19
C GLN A 632 3.53 -17.50 21.68
N LEU A 633 4.22 -16.46 22.17
CA LEU A 633 4.29 -16.11 23.59
C LEU A 633 2.94 -15.63 24.17
N HIS A 634 2.26 -14.71 23.47
CA HIS A 634 1.06 -14.04 23.98
C HIS A 634 -0.25 -14.59 23.43
N ALA A 635 -0.25 -15.18 22.22
CA ALA A 635 -1.45 -15.73 21.59
C ALA A 635 -1.50 -17.27 21.55
N ASN A 636 -0.42 -17.95 21.97
CA ASN A 636 -0.28 -19.41 21.85
C ASN A 636 -0.53 -19.91 20.40
N ILE A 637 -0.05 -19.14 19.41
CA ILE A 637 -0.12 -19.47 17.98
C ILE A 637 1.27 -19.99 17.54
N PRO A 638 1.41 -21.29 17.22
CA PRO A 638 2.67 -21.87 16.77
C PRO A 638 3.23 -21.18 15.52
N GLU A 639 4.55 -21.06 15.46
CA GLU A 639 5.28 -20.47 14.33
C GLU A 639 4.92 -21.14 12.99
N SER A 640 4.64 -22.44 13.00
CA SER A 640 4.18 -23.23 11.84
C SER A 640 2.78 -22.85 11.32
N SER A 641 2.08 -21.94 12.00
CA SER A 641 0.82 -21.35 11.54
C SER A 641 0.96 -19.90 11.07
N VAL A 642 2.18 -19.36 11.05
CA VAL A 642 2.50 -18.08 10.43
C VAL A 642 3.11 -18.37 9.05
N CYS A 643 2.33 -18.18 7.99
CA CYS A 643 2.84 -18.25 6.62
C CYS A 643 3.39 -16.87 6.24
N TYR A 644 4.71 -16.72 6.16
CA TYR A 644 5.37 -15.45 5.89
C TYR A 644 5.73 -15.28 4.40
N VAL A 645 5.46 -14.09 3.87
CA VAL A 645 5.66 -13.70 2.48
C VAL A 645 6.51 -12.43 2.47
N GLY A 646 7.82 -12.63 2.53
CA GLY A 646 8.84 -11.57 2.43
C GLY A 646 10.16 -12.04 1.80
N ALA A 647 10.44 -13.34 1.81
CA ALA A 647 11.67 -13.93 1.25
C ALA A 647 11.42 -15.09 0.26
N LEU A 648 10.19 -15.29 -0.24
CA LEU A 648 9.85 -16.45 -1.09
C LEU A 648 10.67 -16.54 -2.39
N LEU A 649 11.17 -15.42 -2.89
CA LEU A 649 11.95 -15.36 -4.13
C LEU A 649 13.47 -15.40 -3.89
N ASP A 650 13.93 -15.24 -2.65
CA ASP A 650 15.35 -15.06 -2.34
C ASP A 650 16.20 -16.31 -2.66
N GLU A 651 15.60 -17.50 -2.58
CA GLU A 651 16.25 -18.76 -2.99
C GLU A 651 16.68 -18.77 -4.47
N VAL A 652 16.06 -17.97 -5.36
CA VAL A 652 16.43 -17.96 -6.80
C VAL A 652 17.68 -17.11 -7.13
N ILE A 653 18.13 -16.28 -6.17
CA ILE A 653 19.32 -15.41 -6.26
C ILE A 653 20.39 -15.71 -5.17
N LYS A 654 20.18 -16.77 -4.40
CA LYS A 654 21.07 -17.26 -3.33
C LYS A 654 22.48 -17.56 -3.86
N VAL A 655 23.49 -17.20 -3.07
CA VAL A 655 24.91 -17.35 -3.42
C VAL A 655 25.61 -18.25 -2.41
N GLY A 656 26.41 -19.20 -2.89
CA GLY A 656 27.14 -20.18 -2.07
C GLY A 656 26.31 -21.41 -1.68
N ARG A 657 27.00 -22.43 -1.16
CA ARG A 657 26.37 -23.67 -0.64
C ARG A 657 26.11 -23.63 0.86
N GLU A 658 26.83 -22.77 1.58
CA GLU A 658 26.80 -22.63 3.04
C GLU A 658 26.58 -21.15 3.39
N GLY A 659 25.77 -20.84 4.40
CA GLY A 659 25.69 -19.50 4.99
C GLY A 659 24.52 -18.58 4.60
N GLY A 660 23.59 -18.99 3.72
CA GLY A 660 22.30 -18.29 3.54
C GLY A 660 22.40 -16.79 3.22
N SER A 661 23.18 -16.43 2.21
CA SER A 661 23.27 -15.07 1.66
C SER A 661 22.63 -15.00 0.28
N THR A 662 21.98 -13.89 -0.01
CA THR A 662 21.48 -13.52 -1.35
C THR A 662 22.52 -12.79 -2.19
N GLY A 663 23.78 -12.65 -1.75
CA GLY A 663 24.91 -12.13 -2.53
C GLY A 663 25.28 -10.66 -2.30
N GLU A 664 24.51 -9.92 -1.50
CA GLU A 664 24.75 -8.50 -1.22
C GLU A 664 26.10 -8.25 -0.55
N GLU A 665 26.53 -9.12 0.36
CA GLU A 665 27.86 -9.04 0.97
C GLU A 665 28.98 -9.17 -0.07
N ALA A 666 28.80 -10.03 -1.09
CA ALA A 666 29.75 -10.17 -2.19
C ALA A 666 29.76 -8.92 -3.10
N SER A 667 28.60 -8.30 -3.36
CA SER A 667 28.55 -7.00 -4.06
C SER A 667 29.33 -5.91 -3.30
N VAL A 668 29.19 -5.84 -1.97
CA VAL A 668 29.94 -4.88 -1.14
C VAL A 668 31.45 -5.16 -1.19
N GLN A 669 31.88 -6.42 -1.11
CA GLN A 669 33.30 -6.79 -1.26
C GLN A 669 33.86 -6.41 -2.64
N VAL A 670 33.09 -6.60 -3.70
CA VAL A 670 33.47 -6.21 -5.07
C VAL A 670 33.68 -4.69 -5.18
N ILE A 671 32.78 -3.89 -4.60
CA ILE A 671 32.86 -2.43 -4.60
C ILE A 671 34.04 -1.94 -3.77
N GLN A 672 34.23 -2.46 -2.56
CA GLN A 672 35.38 -2.12 -1.71
C GLN A 672 36.72 -2.44 -2.39
N SER A 673 36.81 -3.58 -3.11
CA SER A 673 37.99 -3.93 -3.88
C SER A 673 38.20 -3.01 -5.09
N TYR A 674 37.11 -2.58 -5.75
CA TYR A 674 37.14 -1.62 -6.84
C TYR A 674 37.61 -0.23 -6.38
N ASP A 675 37.06 0.30 -5.29
CA ASP A 675 37.42 1.63 -4.76
C ASP A 675 38.91 1.71 -4.41
N ASP A 676 39.44 0.63 -3.83
CA ASP A 676 40.86 0.52 -3.53
C ASP A 676 41.74 0.38 -4.81
N LEU A 677 41.28 -0.33 -5.84
CA LEU A 677 41.96 -0.36 -7.14
C LEU A 677 41.91 1.01 -7.84
N SER A 678 40.78 1.72 -7.75
CA SER A 678 40.59 3.05 -8.31
C SER A 678 41.57 4.04 -7.68
N ARG A 679 41.66 4.08 -6.34
CA ARG A 679 42.67 4.89 -5.64
C ARG A 679 44.10 4.54 -6.04
N LYS A 680 44.41 3.26 -6.26
CA LYS A 680 45.75 2.83 -6.72
C LYS A 680 46.04 3.35 -8.12
N LEU A 681 45.13 3.16 -9.07
CA LEU A 681 45.25 3.67 -10.45
C LEU A 681 45.43 5.19 -10.51
N TRP A 682 44.71 5.94 -9.67
CA TRP A 682 44.84 7.40 -9.55
C TRP A 682 46.20 7.88 -9.03
N ASN A 683 46.85 7.11 -8.16
CA ASN A 683 48.13 7.46 -7.52
C ASN A 683 49.32 6.69 -8.13
N LEU A 684 49.24 6.28 -9.40
CA LEU A 684 50.34 5.60 -10.10
C LEU A 684 51.41 6.60 -10.57
N ASP A 685 52.56 6.58 -9.91
CA ASP A 685 53.73 7.36 -10.35
C ASP A 685 54.37 6.75 -11.61
N GLY A 686 54.87 7.61 -12.52
CA GLY A 686 55.66 7.16 -13.68
C GLY A 686 54.86 6.70 -14.91
N LEU A 687 53.60 7.12 -15.02
CA LEU A 687 52.83 7.11 -16.27
C LEU A 687 53.20 8.31 -17.17
N PRO A 688 53.23 8.17 -18.51
CA PRO A 688 53.50 9.29 -19.43
C PRO A 688 52.40 10.35 -19.53
N LEU A 689 51.17 9.97 -19.13
CA LEU A 689 50.00 10.83 -19.02
C LEU A 689 49.31 10.51 -17.70
N THR A 690 48.79 11.51 -16.99
CA THR A 690 48.04 11.29 -15.75
C THR A 690 46.67 10.63 -16.01
N VAL A 691 46.14 9.94 -15.01
CA VAL A 691 44.79 9.37 -15.03
C VAL A 691 43.79 10.45 -14.59
N THR A 692 42.80 10.76 -15.42
CA THR A 692 41.78 11.79 -15.14
C THR A 692 40.48 11.24 -14.58
N SER A 693 40.15 9.98 -14.86
CA SER A 693 39.06 9.28 -14.18
C SER A 693 39.21 7.78 -14.25
N VAL A 694 38.70 7.11 -13.21
CA VAL A 694 38.53 5.66 -13.15
C VAL A 694 37.07 5.41 -12.82
N GLN A 695 36.34 4.77 -13.74
CA GLN A 695 34.89 4.62 -13.67
C GLN A 695 34.47 3.17 -13.88
N GLY A 696 33.52 2.68 -13.07
CA GLY A 696 32.97 1.34 -13.19
C GLY A 696 31.92 1.25 -14.29
N ALA A 697 32.01 0.25 -15.17
CA ALA A 697 31.01 0.01 -16.22
C ALA A 697 30.22 -1.32 -16.05
N HIS A 698 30.56 -2.11 -15.03
CA HIS A 698 30.06 -3.46 -14.83
C HIS A 698 28.84 -3.52 -13.88
N PRO A 699 27.81 -4.35 -14.13
CA PRO A 699 26.61 -4.48 -13.28
C PRO A 699 26.91 -4.75 -11.79
N ALA A 700 28.00 -5.46 -11.50
CA ALA A 700 28.42 -5.75 -10.13
C ALA A 700 28.74 -4.50 -9.30
N LEU A 701 29.17 -3.39 -9.92
CA LEU A 701 29.50 -2.13 -9.24
C LEU A 701 28.26 -1.26 -8.94
N ARG A 702 27.13 -1.60 -9.58
CA ARG A 702 25.79 -1.04 -9.34
C ARG A 702 24.83 -2.05 -8.70
N TYR A 703 25.35 -3.11 -8.08
CA TYR A 703 24.60 -4.15 -7.36
C TYR A 703 23.59 -4.97 -8.19
N THR A 704 23.53 -4.82 -9.51
CA THR A 704 22.52 -5.48 -10.37
C THR A 704 23.02 -6.77 -11.07
N GLN A 705 24.23 -7.24 -10.77
CA GLN A 705 24.73 -8.53 -11.26
C GLN A 705 23.94 -9.68 -10.61
N VAL A 706 23.27 -10.53 -11.41
CA VAL A 706 22.40 -11.62 -10.91
C VAL A 706 23.08 -12.46 -9.82
N PHE A 707 24.29 -12.92 -10.10
CA PHE A 707 25.18 -13.55 -9.13
C PHE A 707 26.46 -12.71 -9.03
N PRO A 708 26.62 -11.91 -7.97
CA PRO A 708 27.82 -11.08 -7.78
C PRO A 708 29.10 -11.93 -7.79
N PRO A 709 30.21 -11.42 -8.37
CA PRO A 709 31.48 -12.15 -8.39
C PRO A 709 31.95 -12.46 -6.97
N VAL A 710 32.09 -13.75 -6.63
CA VAL A 710 32.61 -14.18 -5.33
C VAL A 710 34.14 -14.21 -5.39
N PRO A 711 34.86 -13.55 -4.46
CA PRO A 711 36.31 -13.64 -4.37
C PRO A 711 36.82 -15.08 -4.33
N MET A 712 37.65 -15.46 -5.31
CA MET A 712 38.29 -16.79 -5.34
C MET A 712 39.81 -16.68 -5.30
N LYS A 713 40.40 -17.36 -4.32
CA LYS A 713 41.83 -17.66 -4.26
C LYS A 713 42.02 -19.11 -4.71
N PRO A 714 42.70 -19.37 -5.85
CA PRO A 714 42.96 -20.74 -6.26
C PRO A 714 43.91 -21.41 -5.26
N ASP A 715 43.60 -22.64 -4.85
CA ASP A 715 44.57 -23.47 -4.13
C ASP A 715 45.61 -23.94 -5.14
N TYR A 716 46.77 -23.27 -5.18
CA TYR A 716 47.86 -23.59 -6.09
C TYR A 716 48.38 -25.02 -5.94
N SER A 717 48.12 -25.72 -4.82
CA SER A 717 48.48 -27.15 -4.67
C SER A 717 47.65 -28.08 -5.56
N PHE A 718 46.51 -27.62 -6.07
CA PHE A 718 45.64 -28.38 -6.97
C PHE A 718 46.07 -28.30 -8.44
N PHE A 719 47.06 -27.47 -8.76
CA PHE A 719 47.39 -27.13 -10.15
C PHE A 719 48.87 -27.33 -10.48
N ARG A 720 49.14 -27.92 -11.65
CA ARG A 720 50.46 -27.89 -12.28
C ARG A 720 50.59 -26.60 -13.10
N VAL A 721 51.67 -25.87 -12.89
CA VAL A 721 51.98 -24.68 -13.71
C VAL A 721 52.56 -25.13 -15.05
N GLU A 722 51.87 -24.80 -16.14
CA GLU A 722 52.36 -24.99 -17.51
C GLU A 722 53.19 -23.77 -17.94
N LYS A 723 54.51 -23.97 -18.08
CA LYS A 723 55.48 -22.88 -18.29
C LYS A 723 55.34 -22.18 -19.65
N SER A 724 54.89 -22.87 -20.69
CA SER A 724 54.72 -22.35 -22.06
C SER A 724 53.65 -21.26 -22.13
N HIS A 725 52.51 -21.44 -21.46
CA HIS A 725 51.37 -20.52 -21.52
C HIS A 725 51.10 -19.76 -20.21
N ARG A 726 51.88 -20.04 -19.16
CA ARG A 726 51.66 -19.57 -17.78
C ARG A 726 50.24 -19.90 -17.27
N SER A 727 49.77 -21.09 -17.63
CA SER A 727 48.44 -21.62 -17.28
C SER A 727 48.51 -22.52 -16.04
N LEU A 728 47.40 -22.61 -15.31
CA LEU A 728 47.20 -23.56 -14.22
C LEU A 728 46.36 -24.74 -14.73
N LEU A 729 46.96 -25.93 -14.81
CA LEU A 729 46.27 -27.16 -15.20
C LEU A 729 45.88 -27.96 -13.94
N PRO A 730 44.60 -28.36 -13.76
CA PRO A 730 44.20 -29.16 -12.61
C PRO A 730 44.93 -30.51 -12.58
N LEU A 731 45.35 -30.91 -11.39
CA LEU A 731 45.85 -32.26 -11.13
C LEU A 731 44.69 -33.27 -11.16
N GLU A 732 45.01 -34.54 -11.38
CA GLU A 732 44.01 -35.61 -11.41
C GLU A 732 43.23 -35.69 -10.09
N GLY A 733 41.90 -35.81 -10.18
CA GLY A 733 41.00 -35.79 -9.02
C GLY A 733 40.83 -34.43 -8.33
N LYS A 734 41.44 -33.34 -8.83
CA LYS A 734 41.26 -31.98 -8.30
C LYS A 734 40.29 -31.15 -9.14
N PRO A 735 39.52 -30.23 -8.53
CA PRO A 735 38.60 -29.37 -9.28
C PRO A 735 39.37 -28.33 -10.13
N CYS A 736 38.81 -27.98 -11.28
CA CYS A 736 39.23 -26.81 -12.04
C CYS A 736 39.10 -25.52 -11.20
N PRO A 737 39.87 -24.45 -11.49
CA PRO A 737 39.62 -23.15 -10.88
C PRO A 737 38.21 -22.69 -11.28
N ALA A 738 37.41 -22.17 -10.35
CA ALA A 738 36.11 -21.63 -10.74
C ALA A 738 36.28 -20.35 -11.54
N TYR A 739 35.37 -20.14 -12.48
CA TYR A 739 35.36 -18.94 -13.33
C TYR A 739 35.03 -17.69 -12.51
N VAL A 740 35.94 -16.72 -12.50
CA VAL A 740 35.73 -15.38 -11.95
C VAL A 740 35.45 -14.42 -13.12
N PRO A 741 34.25 -13.83 -13.23
CA PRO A 741 33.94 -12.89 -14.30
C PRO A 741 34.75 -11.59 -14.15
N ALA A 742 35.22 -11.05 -15.28
CA ALA A 742 36.06 -9.86 -15.31
C ALA A 742 35.23 -8.56 -15.23
N ILE A 743 35.43 -7.79 -14.17
CA ILE A 743 34.69 -6.57 -13.86
C ILE A 743 35.25 -5.41 -14.70
N LYS A 744 34.50 -4.96 -15.72
CA LYS A 744 34.93 -3.85 -16.61
C LYS A 744 35.03 -2.50 -15.87
N VAL A 745 36.19 -1.87 -16.01
CA VAL A 745 36.55 -0.54 -15.49
C VAL A 745 37.11 0.30 -16.65
N ILE A 746 36.67 1.54 -16.78
CA ILE A 746 37.15 2.51 -17.77
C ILE A 746 38.14 3.45 -17.10
N CYS A 747 39.32 3.63 -17.70
CA CYS A 747 40.38 4.52 -17.23
C CYS A 747 40.62 5.59 -18.30
N HIS A 748 40.25 6.84 -18.01
CA HIS A 748 40.55 7.97 -18.90
C HIS A 748 41.92 8.55 -18.58
N MET A 749 42.70 8.81 -19.62
CA MET A 749 43.96 9.56 -19.52
C MET A 749 43.70 11.06 -19.69
N GLU A 750 44.66 11.90 -19.32
CA GLU A 750 44.60 13.34 -19.60
C GLU A 750 44.63 13.66 -21.11
N GLY A 751 44.09 14.83 -21.45
CA GLY A 751 44.12 15.33 -22.82
C GLY A 751 45.55 15.65 -23.26
N SER A 752 45.94 15.19 -24.45
CA SER A 752 47.26 15.48 -25.00
C SER A 752 47.18 15.70 -26.51
N GLY A 753 47.88 16.71 -27.02
CA GLY A 753 48.06 16.89 -28.47
C GLY A 753 48.93 15.82 -29.13
N LYS A 754 49.52 14.89 -28.36
CA LYS A 754 50.36 13.80 -28.85
C LYS A 754 49.58 12.52 -29.21
N TRP A 755 48.26 12.49 -28.98
CA TRP A 755 47.43 11.39 -29.47
C TRP A 755 47.30 11.49 -31.00
N PRO A 756 47.48 10.37 -31.74
CA PRO A 756 47.38 10.34 -33.20
C PRO A 756 45.93 10.45 -33.65
N GLN A 757 45.74 10.89 -34.90
CA GLN A 757 44.43 10.95 -35.56
C GLN A 757 44.05 9.65 -36.27
N ASP A 758 44.98 8.70 -36.41
CA ASP A 758 44.70 7.39 -36.99
C ASP A 758 44.11 6.40 -35.96
N ARG A 759 43.11 5.64 -36.41
CA ARG A 759 42.33 4.70 -35.59
C ARG A 759 43.17 3.51 -35.11
N GLU A 760 44.09 2.99 -35.92
CA GLU A 760 44.95 1.88 -35.52
C GLU A 760 46.06 2.35 -34.58
N ALA A 761 46.65 3.52 -34.84
CA ALA A 761 47.62 4.16 -33.98
C ALA A 761 47.06 4.44 -32.56
N ILE A 762 45.80 4.89 -32.44
CA ILE A 762 45.13 5.03 -31.13
C ILE A 762 45.04 3.68 -30.39
N ARG A 763 44.65 2.60 -31.09
CA ARG A 763 44.57 1.24 -30.52
C ARG A 763 45.94 0.77 -30.01
N HIS A 764 47.01 0.99 -30.78
CA HIS A 764 48.37 0.64 -30.37
C HIS A 764 48.86 1.45 -29.15
N ILE A 765 48.57 2.75 -29.07
CA ILE A 765 48.93 3.56 -27.90
C ILE A 765 48.15 3.13 -26.66
N LYS A 766 46.86 2.81 -26.78
CA LYS A 766 46.09 2.21 -25.68
C LYS A 766 46.74 0.92 -25.17
N ALA A 767 47.12 0.01 -26.07
CA ALA A 767 47.83 -1.21 -25.71
C ALA A 767 49.16 -0.93 -24.98
N ALA A 768 49.90 0.11 -25.39
CA ALA A 768 51.11 0.55 -24.68
C ALA A 768 50.79 1.07 -23.26
N PHE A 769 49.71 1.83 -23.07
CA PHE A 769 49.22 2.20 -21.73
C PHE A 769 48.78 0.98 -20.92
N HIS A 770 48.13 -0.03 -21.50
CA HIS A 770 47.77 -1.28 -20.81
C HIS A 770 49.00 -2.03 -20.29
N ILE A 771 50.06 -2.13 -21.10
CA ILE A 771 51.34 -2.72 -20.69
C ILE A 771 51.93 -1.91 -19.52
N ARG A 772 52.04 -0.59 -19.68
CA ARG A 772 52.67 0.28 -18.69
C ARG A 772 51.92 0.32 -17.35
N LEU A 773 50.59 0.37 -17.39
CA LEU A 773 49.74 0.23 -16.20
C LEU A 773 49.99 -1.11 -15.50
N GLY A 774 50.09 -2.20 -16.28
CA GLY A 774 50.37 -3.53 -15.75
C GLY A 774 51.72 -3.64 -15.04
N GLU A 775 52.77 -3.03 -15.60
CA GLU A 775 54.10 -2.94 -14.98
C GLU A 775 54.06 -2.17 -13.65
N LEU A 776 53.47 -0.97 -13.64
CA LEU A 776 53.46 -0.09 -12.48
C LEU A 776 52.62 -0.66 -11.33
N LEU A 777 51.44 -1.23 -11.62
CA LEU A 777 50.62 -1.94 -10.62
C LEU A 777 51.36 -3.15 -10.02
N GLY A 778 52.18 -3.84 -10.82
CA GLY A 778 53.05 -4.91 -10.34
C GLY A 778 54.20 -4.42 -9.46
N GLN A 779 54.86 -3.32 -9.84
CA GLN A 779 56.01 -2.76 -9.13
C GLN A 779 55.61 -2.06 -7.81
N GLN A 780 54.63 -1.17 -7.85
CA GLN A 780 54.24 -0.29 -6.74
C GLN A 780 53.23 -0.96 -5.79
N HIS A 781 52.35 -1.82 -6.30
CA HIS A 781 51.26 -2.40 -5.53
C HIS A 781 51.25 -3.94 -5.49
N ARG A 782 52.23 -4.61 -6.13
CA ARG A 782 52.39 -6.07 -6.16
C ARG A 782 51.15 -6.83 -6.68
N LEU A 783 50.36 -6.19 -7.55
CA LEU A 783 49.18 -6.80 -8.16
C LEU A 783 49.59 -7.70 -9.35
N THR A 784 48.81 -8.76 -9.58
CA THR A 784 49.03 -9.64 -10.72
C THR A 784 48.27 -9.11 -11.93
N CYS A 785 49.01 -8.77 -12.98
CA CYS A 785 48.52 -8.04 -14.15
C CYS A 785 48.78 -8.81 -15.44
N ARG A 786 47.81 -8.83 -16.36
CA ARG A 786 47.94 -9.41 -17.70
C ARG A 786 47.45 -8.40 -18.75
N PRO A 787 48.35 -7.66 -19.42
CA PRO A 787 47.98 -6.75 -20.49
C PRO A 787 47.56 -7.53 -21.76
N ALA A 788 46.62 -6.96 -22.50
CA ALA A 788 46.16 -7.37 -23.82
C ALA A 788 45.93 -6.11 -24.69
N PRO A 789 45.81 -6.22 -26.03
CA PRO A 789 45.74 -5.04 -26.90
C PRO A 789 44.55 -4.10 -26.65
N MET A 790 43.48 -4.58 -26.04
CA MET A 790 42.24 -3.82 -25.80
C MET A 790 41.98 -3.52 -24.31
N HIS A 791 42.69 -4.18 -23.40
CA HIS A 791 42.45 -4.09 -21.96
C HIS A 791 43.62 -4.64 -21.14
N LEU A 792 43.64 -4.29 -19.86
CA LEU A 792 44.50 -4.87 -18.83
C LEU A 792 43.63 -5.65 -17.84
N ASP A 793 43.86 -6.96 -17.69
CA ASP A 793 43.23 -7.74 -16.62
C ASP A 793 44.10 -7.70 -15.36
N VAL A 794 43.52 -7.27 -14.24
CA VAL A 794 44.16 -7.10 -12.93
C VAL A 794 43.50 -8.04 -11.92
N TYR A 795 44.26 -8.98 -11.37
CA TYR A 795 43.80 -9.85 -10.28
C TYR A 795 44.09 -9.23 -8.92
N LYS A 796 43.04 -8.99 -8.14
CA LYS A 796 43.07 -8.30 -6.85
C LYS A 796 42.03 -8.90 -5.92
N ASP A 797 42.42 -9.24 -4.69
CA ASP A 797 41.54 -9.75 -3.62
C ASP A 797 40.66 -10.97 -4.00
N GLY A 798 41.08 -11.76 -4.99
CA GLY A 798 40.29 -12.89 -5.50
C GLY A 798 39.34 -12.55 -6.64
N LEU A 799 39.34 -11.30 -7.11
CA LEU A 799 38.53 -10.77 -8.20
C LEU A 799 39.41 -10.41 -9.40
N VAL A 800 38.79 -10.31 -10.58
CA VAL A 800 39.45 -9.87 -11.82
C VAL A 800 38.81 -8.56 -12.28
N PHE A 801 39.61 -7.52 -12.45
CA PHE A 801 39.19 -6.22 -12.98
C PHE A 801 39.77 -6.03 -14.38
N ARG A 802 38.91 -5.70 -15.35
CA ARG A 802 39.30 -5.45 -16.74
C ARG A 802 39.36 -3.95 -16.99
N VAL A 803 40.56 -3.39 -16.93
CA VAL A 803 40.82 -1.96 -17.11
C VAL A 803 40.99 -1.65 -18.61
N GLN A 804 40.06 -0.89 -19.17
CA GLN A 804 40.07 -0.41 -20.55
C GLN A 804 40.49 1.06 -20.58
N VAL A 805 41.47 1.42 -21.40
CA VAL A 805 41.95 2.81 -21.52
C VAL A 805 41.07 3.51 -22.54
N ALA A 806 40.51 4.65 -22.16
CA ALA A 806 39.62 5.46 -22.97
C ALA A 806 40.24 6.84 -23.24
N TYR A 807 39.95 7.38 -24.43
CA TYR A 807 40.47 8.66 -24.90
C TYR A 807 39.31 9.49 -25.47
N HIS A 808 39.08 10.67 -24.89
CA HIS A 808 37.88 11.47 -25.17
C HIS A 808 37.68 11.84 -26.66
N ARG A 809 38.75 12.16 -27.41
CA ARG A 809 38.62 12.51 -28.84
C ARG A 809 38.49 11.31 -29.79
N GLU A 810 38.69 10.09 -29.32
CA GLU A 810 38.51 8.88 -30.15
C GLU A 810 37.09 8.82 -30.72
N LEU A 811 36.08 9.28 -29.97
CA LEU A 811 34.70 9.40 -30.43
C LEU A 811 34.55 10.38 -31.60
N GLN A 812 35.24 11.52 -31.56
CA GLN A 812 35.24 12.52 -32.63
C GLN A 812 35.90 11.94 -33.88
N ILE A 813 37.07 11.33 -33.74
CA ILE A 813 37.84 10.69 -34.82
C ILE A 813 37.10 9.49 -35.45
N LEU A 814 36.28 8.77 -34.67
CA LEU A 814 35.41 7.72 -35.20
C LEU A 814 34.20 8.28 -35.96
N ARG A 815 33.67 9.44 -35.55
CA ARG A 815 32.61 10.18 -36.25
C ARG A 815 33.10 10.85 -37.54
N GLU A 816 34.39 11.19 -37.63
CA GLU A 816 34.99 11.74 -38.85
C GLU A 816 34.90 10.76 -40.04
N THR A 817 34.32 11.25 -41.13
CA THR A 817 34.23 10.57 -42.42
C THR A 817 34.66 11.54 -43.52
N VAL A 818 35.62 11.15 -44.35
CA VAL A 818 36.10 11.97 -45.47
C VAL A 818 35.28 11.64 -46.70
N THR A 819 34.62 12.63 -47.30
CA THR A 819 33.89 12.46 -48.57
C THR A 819 34.87 12.26 -49.74
N PRO A 820 34.48 11.68 -50.88
CA PRO A 820 35.38 11.54 -52.03
C PRO A 820 35.93 12.87 -52.59
N GLU A 821 35.31 14.00 -52.26
CA GLU A 821 35.79 15.36 -52.56
C GLU A 821 36.81 15.90 -51.55
N GLY A 822 37.16 15.12 -50.52
CA GLY A 822 38.14 15.48 -49.47
C GLY A 822 37.55 16.27 -48.29
N MET A 823 36.23 16.45 -48.21
CA MET A 823 35.60 17.19 -47.11
C MET A 823 35.41 16.30 -45.88
N VAL A 824 35.80 16.77 -44.69
CA VAL A 824 35.53 16.06 -43.43
C VAL A 824 34.08 16.31 -43.02
N ARG A 825 33.30 15.23 -42.86
CA ARG A 825 31.95 15.24 -42.28
C ARG A 825 31.92 14.41 -41.01
N TYR A 826 31.31 14.95 -39.96
CA TYR A 826 31.00 14.19 -38.75
C TYR A 826 29.68 13.43 -38.96
N ARG A 827 29.71 12.11 -38.79
CA ARG A 827 28.53 11.26 -38.91
C ARG A 827 28.61 10.11 -37.91
N ASP A 828 27.53 9.94 -37.13
CA ASP A 828 27.39 8.78 -36.27
C ASP A 828 27.39 7.47 -37.06
N ASN A 829 28.04 6.48 -36.47
CA ASN A 829 28.18 5.13 -37.00
C ASN A 829 28.21 4.14 -35.83
N GLU A 830 27.97 2.86 -36.15
CA GLU A 830 27.83 1.80 -35.16
C GLU A 830 29.06 1.65 -34.25
N GLU A 831 30.28 1.88 -34.77
CA GLU A 831 31.50 1.80 -33.96
C GLU A 831 31.61 2.95 -32.95
N ALA A 832 31.29 4.18 -33.37
CA ALA A 832 31.30 5.36 -32.50
C ALA A 832 30.22 5.27 -31.42
N LEU A 833 28.99 4.92 -31.79
CA LEU A 833 27.86 4.74 -30.85
C LEU A 833 28.14 3.62 -29.84
N ARG A 834 28.75 2.51 -30.28
CA ARG A 834 29.18 1.42 -29.38
C ARG A 834 30.25 1.89 -28.41
N LEU A 835 31.25 2.66 -28.87
CA LEU A 835 32.28 3.21 -27.99
C LEU A 835 31.68 4.17 -26.95
N GLU A 836 30.79 5.08 -27.39
CA GLU A 836 30.12 6.08 -26.53
C GLU A 836 29.27 5.41 -25.45
N LEU A 837 28.52 4.37 -25.83
CA LEU A 837 27.80 3.52 -24.90
C LEU A 837 28.75 2.89 -23.86
N GLU A 838 29.91 2.36 -24.28
CA GLU A 838 30.86 1.71 -23.38
C GLU A 838 31.64 2.66 -22.46
N THR A 839 32.07 3.83 -22.94
CA THR A 839 32.98 4.73 -22.20
C THR A 839 32.30 5.93 -21.55
N VAL A 840 31.09 6.29 -21.98
CA VAL A 840 30.34 7.44 -21.44
C VAL A 840 29.06 6.98 -20.73
N HIS A 841 28.14 6.35 -21.45
CA HIS A 841 26.80 6.09 -20.91
C HIS A 841 26.77 4.96 -19.87
N ARG A 842 27.47 3.84 -20.08
CA ARG A 842 27.51 2.73 -19.10
C ARG A 842 28.19 3.12 -17.78
N PRO A 843 29.31 3.87 -17.76
CA PRO A 843 29.86 4.44 -16.54
C PRO A 843 28.89 5.39 -15.82
N TYR A 844 28.27 6.32 -16.55
CA TYR A 844 27.28 7.26 -15.99
C TYR A 844 26.09 6.52 -15.37
N LEU A 845 25.50 5.58 -16.10
CA LEU A 845 24.40 4.73 -15.60
C LEU A 845 24.81 3.92 -14.37
N THR A 846 26.05 3.41 -14.33
CA THR A 846 26.56 2.64 -13.19
C THR A 846 26.70 3.52 -11.94
N SER A 847 27.20 4.75 -12.08
CA SER A 847 27.26 5.72 -10.98
C SER A 847 25.86 6.08 -10.46
N THR A 848 24.93 6.40 -11.37
CA THR A 848 23.55 6.80 -11.03
C THR A 848 22.78 5.67 -10.33
N LEU A 849 22.87 4.43 -10.84
CA LEU A 849 22.21 3.28 -10.22
C LEU A 849 22.88 2.81 -8.93
N HIS A 850 24.20 3.01 -8.79
CA HIS A 850 24.87 2.83 -7.50
C HIS A 850 24.31 3.82 -6.46
N GLY A 851 24.11 5.09 -6.83
CA GLY A 851 23.45 6.09 -5.99
C GLY A 851 22.01 5.68 -5.61
N LEU A 852 21.24 5.16 -6.57
CA LEU A 852 19.89 4.64 -6.32
C LEU A 852 19.89 3.49 -5.29
N GLN A 853 20.85 2.57 -5.36
CA GLN A 853 21.01 1.51 -4.35
C GLN A 853 21.30 2.07 -2.94
N GLN A 854 22.07 3.16 -2.82
CA GLN A 854 22.34 3.77 -1.51
C GLN A 854 21.07 4.40 -0.91
N GLN A 855 20.15 4.88 -1.75
CA GLN A 855 18.84 5.40 -1.33
C GLN A 855 17.83 4.26 -1.06
N HIS A 856 17.88 3.18 -1.85
CA HIS A 856 16.94 2.06 -1.81
C HIS A 856 17.70 0.72 -1.77
N SER A 857 17.98 0.22 -0.56
CA SER A 857 18.81 -0.96 -0.34
C SER A 857 18.33 -2.27 -0.99
N VAL A 858 17.06 -2.36 -1.39
CA VAL A 858 16.49 -3.52 -2.10
C VAL A 858 16.47 -3.40 -3.63
N PHE A 859 16.88 -2.25 -4.21
CA PHE A 859 16.89 -2.05 -5.67
C PHE A 859 17.72 -3.12 -6.40
N GLY A 860 18.95 -3.36 -5.94
CA GLY A 860 19.85 -4.36 -6.53
C GLY A 860 19.29 -5.77 -6.47
N ALA A 861 18.69 -6.16 -5.34
CA ALA A 861 18.01 -7.46 -5.22
C ALA A 861 16.83 -7.57 -6.20
N THR A 862 15.99 -6.53 -6.33
CA THR A 862 14.88 -6.46 -7.27
C THR A 862 15.35 -6.58 -8.73
N ALA A 863 16.37 -5.81 -9.14
CA ALA A 863 16.93 -5.88 -10.49
C ALA A 863 17.48 -7.29 -10.81
N ARG A 864 18.14 -7.93 -9.84
CA ARG A 864 18.67 -9.29 -9.96
C ARG A 864 17.56 -10.34 -10.09
N LEU A 865 16.48 -10.20 -9.33
CA LEU A 865 15.28 -11.05 -9.45
C LEU A 865 14.61 -10.91 -10.83
N VAL A 866 14.43 -9.69 -11.33
CA VAL A 866 13.82 -9.45 -12.65
C VAL A 866 14.70 -10.02 -13.77
N LYS A 867 16.03 -9.81 -13.72
CA LYS A 867 16.97 -10.46 -14.66
C LYS A 867 16.91 -11.98 -14.60
N ARG A 868 16.78 -12.57 -13.40
CA ARG A 868 16.63 -14.02 -13.21
C ARG A 868 15.35 -14.54 -13.85
N TRP A 869 14.25 -13.80 -13.72
CA TRP A 869 12.96 -14.10 -14.36
C TRP A 869 13.04 -14.00 -15.89
N ILE A 870 13.60 -12.91 -16.43
CA ILE A 870 13.82 -12.71 -17.88
C ILE A 870 14.69 -13.82 -18.48
N GLY A 871 15.76 -14.22 -17.78
CA GLY A 871 16.62 -15.33 -18.21
C GLY A 871 15.90 -16.69 -18.18
N ALA A 872 15.01 -16.93 -17.22
CA ALA A 872 14.19 -18.14 -17.17
C ALA A 872 13.17 -18.23 -18.32
N HIS A 873 12.74 -17.09 -18.88
CA HIS A 873 11.90 -17.01 -20.09
C HIS A 873 12.70 -16.93 -21.40
N LEU A 874 14.03 -17.09 -21.36
CA LEU A 874 14.93 -17.02 -22.52
C LEU A 874 14.94 -15.66 -23.25
N LEU A 875 14.52 -14.57 -22.59
CA LEU A 875 14.41 -13.23 -23.18
C LEU A 875 15.68 -12.38 -23.04
N SER A 876 16.72 -12.88 -22.37
CA SER A 876 17.97 -12.15 -22.09
C SER A 876 18.84 -11.84 -23.31
N ALA A 877 18.53 -12.40 -24.48
CA ALA A 877 19.18 -12.06 -25.75
C ALA A 877 18.56 -10.82 -26.43
N SER A 878 17.30 -10.50 -26.10
CA SER A 878 16.55 -9.39 -26.72
C SER A 878 16.48 -8.15 -25.83
N LEU A 879 16.73 -8.29 -24.52
CA LEU A 879 16.71 -7.20 -23.55
C LEU A 879 18.11 -7.04 -22.94
N SER A 880 18.69 -5.85 -23.05
CA SER A 880 19.98 -5.53 -22.43
C SER A 880 19.84 -5.47 -20.90
N GLU A 881 20.94 -5.74 -20.18
CA GLU A 881 20.94 -5.61 -18.72
C GLU A 881 20.64 -4.18 -18.27
N GLU A 882 21.12 -3.19 -19.01
CA GLU A 882 20.87 -1.77 -18.77
C GLU A 882 19.37 -1.41 -18.90
N SER A 883 18.66 -1.94 -19.90
CA SER A 883 17.21 -1.74 -20.02
C SER A 883 16.45 -2.39 -18.86
N VAL A 884 16.87 -3.57 -18.40
CA VAL A 884 16.25 -4.24 -17.24
C VAL A 884 16.53 -3.48 -15.94
N ASP A 885 17.74 -2.97 -15.77
CA ASP A 885 18.11 -2.15 -14.62
C ASP A 885 17.27 -0.86 -14.55
N LEU A 886 17.02 -0.20 -15.68
CA LEU A 886 16.17 0.99 -15.78
C LEU A 886 14.68 0.69 -15.53
N LEU A 887 14.16 -0.45 -16.03
CA LEU A 887 12.80 -0.91 -15.74
C LEU A 887 12.61 -1.26 -14.26
N ALA A 888 13.65 -1.76 -13.58
CA ALA A 888 13.61 -1.95 -12.14
C ALA A 888 13.66 -0.59 -11.39
N ALA A 889 14.47 0.35 -11.87
CA ALA A 889 14.65 1.67 -11.25
C ALA A 889 13.37 2.53 -11.26
N SER A 890 12.55 2.44 -12.31
CA SER A 890 11.29 3.20 -12.39
C SER A 890 10.32 2.88 -11.24
N LEU A 891 10.31 1.64 -10.72
CA LEU A 891 9.50 1.23 -9.57
C LEU A 891 9.88 1.94 -8.26
N PHE A 892 11.11 2.43 -8.15
CA PHE A 892 11.59 3.19 -6.98
C PHE A 892 11.42 4.69 -7.18
N LEU A 893 11.67 5.18 -8.39
CA LEU A 893 11.62 6.61 -8.74
C LEU A 893 10.19 7.14 -9.00
N GLN A 894 9.29 6.28 -9.49
CA GLN A 894 7.90 6.61 -9.83
C GLN A 894 6.93 5.55 -9.26
N PRO A 895 6.86 5.37 -7.92
CA PRO A 895 6.13 4.25 -7.32
C PRO A 895 4.60 4.40 -7.32
N ALA A 896 4.06 5.59 -7.62
CA ALA A 896 2.63 5.89 -7.48
C ALA A 896 1.74 4.92 -8.31
N PRO A 897 0.60 4.43 -7.78
CA PRO A 897 -0.04 4.77 -6.49
C PRO A 897 0.50 4.01 -5.27
N HIS A 898 1.56 3.21 -5.43
CA HIS A 898 2.25 2.50 -4.37
C HIS A 898 3.33 3.39 -3.72
N THR A 899 4.06 2.85 -2.75
CA THR A 899 5.31 3.43 -2.24
C THR A 899 6.51 2.67 -2.82
N ALA A 900 7.67 3.32 -2.89
CA ALA A 900 8.91 2.64 -3.30
C ALA A 900 9.16 1.40 -2.39
N PRO A 901 9.51 0.23 -2.96
CA PRO A 901 9.77 -1.01 -2.21
C PRO A 901 10.90 -0.86 -1.18
N ARG A 902 10.87 -1.67 -0.10
CA ARG A 902 11.76 -1.56 1.08
C ARG A 902 12.27 -2.89 1.60
#